data_AF-A0A418QJ62-F1
#
_entry.id   AF-A0A418QJ62-F1
#
_cell.length_a   1.000
_cell.length_b   1.000
_cell.length_c   1.000
_cell.angle_alpha   90.00
_cell.angle_beta   90.00
_cell.angle_gamma   90.00
#
_symmetry.space_group_name_H-M   'P 1'
#
loop_
_entity.id
_entity.type
_entity.pdbx_description
1 polymer ?
#
loop_
_entity_poly.entity_id
_entity_poly.type
_entity_poly.pdbx_seq_one_letter_code
_entity_poly.pdbx_strand_id
1 'polypeptide(L)'
;MDLQAIVVTLATSVGYGPLDSAYRLVARRTLMQDFKPQLAALDASRAGMKLNPAQQAGMIGAIMDEHHRSVWLIGNEAVDHLAKTDNLIPNLLLGTTRQLAKPVVNVPGPVGALLNRARSLVPGGQTEVDRLDVITDPRVVDALAQELRNARASGQLPKVLAAYQQQNGRSLYTALGEMIRTPEWRQKVLAALPPPIGEAQLTYDAFLENAAIGMGYEDVQGSALEGQGDYQDRRRGGQPAALLAYFGYHAQDLIVGKWGLQVRILTPIPGRAKYKDVIVIWRGTEGVAFDLKTNKPGTIDTKIGDFAPGSIGYYQITQNKDVLDHQLAQARAHGPLLMVGHSLGGGLAQLAATMYPQYTRTVVTFQGANIDQKDIDRLIQYNQKNPALAITARHYRADGDVVPTSGDAAVPGQIYYFDPQWKPQGSNQPFKSTMVDHVANGHNIPLLNTYLQGLHTANPALNVIKAAGIQDESTVRTLRDGGVRPPEKRKDARVVFGGSYSTAQDPRMVTEGGRDNLLIAQKIGTATNLPPLNKVGFRDVLTQELPTNTLLDHLTRLAKGSASYSAFVTAALKMMGLQDKTYGAITLKVTEQDRNMAKAMGMTLPATVQIPVRELQAQVAPEDLVSRNFTRLKIIWASVKG
;
A
#
# COMPACT_ATOMS: atom_id res chain seq x y z
N MET A 1 -30.91 48.81 7.68
CA MET A 1 -29.78 47.90 7.95
C MET A 1 -28.65 48.31 7.04
N ASP A 2 -27.54 48.76 7.61
CA ASP A 2 -26.42 49.34 6.88
C ASP A 2 -25.68 48.26 6.08
N LEU A 3 -25.52 48.48 4.77
CA LEU A 3 -24.82 47.57 3.86
C LEU A 3 -23.37 47.33 4.33
N GLN A 4 -22.75 48.32 5.00
CA GLN A 4 -21.42 48.17 5.59
C GLN A 4 -21.39 47.13 6.72
N ALA A 5 -22.42 47.08 7.58
CA ALA A 5 -22.49 46.10 8.66
C ALA A 5 -22.70 44.67 8.14
N ILE A 6 -23.44 44.52 7.04
CA ILE A 6 -23.68 43.23 6.38
C ILE A 6 -22.40 42.72 5.70
N VAL A 7 -21.67 43.59 4.98
CA VAL A 7 -20.41 43.23 4.31
C VAL A 7 -19.32 42.91 5.32
N VAL A 8 -19.21 43.67 6.42
CA VAL A 8 -18.24 43.38 7.49
C VAL A 8 -18.57 42.05 8.17
N THR A 9 -19.83 41.82 8.55
CA THR A 9 -20.25 40.58 9.21
C THR A 9 -20.01 39.37 8.31
N LEU A 10 -20.43 39.43 7.04
CA LEU A 10 -20.23 38.35 6.06
C LEU A 10 -18.75 38.16 5.68
N ALA A 11 -17.96 39.22 5.59
CA ALA A 11 -16.53 39.10 5.29
C ALA A 11 -15.72 38.52 6.47
N THR A 12 -16.13 38.81 7.72
CA THR A 12 -15.53 38.19 8.92
C THR A 12 -15.94 36.74 9.13
N SER A 13 -17.12 36.32 8.66
CA SER A 13 -17.66 34.97 8.88
C SER A 13 -17.46 34.02 7.70
N VAL A 14 -17.33 34.54 6.47
CA VAL A 14 -17.28 33.72 5.25
C VAL A 14 -15.98 33.96 4.46
N GLY A 15 -15.23 35.02 4.72
CA GLY A 15 -14.04 35.36 3.94
C GLY A 15 -14.38 35.95 2.56
N TYR A 16 -13.42 36.69 2.00
CA TYR A 16 -13.62 37.54 0.81
C TYR A 16 -13.86 36.76 -0.49
N GLY A 17 -13.10 35.69 -0.74
CA GLY A 17 -13.25 34.85 -1.93
C GLY A 17 -14.65 34.21 -2.04
N PRO A 18 -15.18 33.65 -0.95
CA PRO A 18 -16.55 33.14 -0.89
C PRO A 18 -17.65 34.15 -1.22
N LEU A 19 -17.49 35.38 -0.73
CA LEU A 19 -18.40 36.48 -0.98
C LEU A 19 -18.36 36.92 -2.46
N ASP A 20 -17.18 36.93 -3.09
CA ASP A 20 -17.00 37.28 -4.51
C ASP A 20 -17.60 36.23 -5.45
N SER A 21 -17.47 34.95 -5.12
CA SER A 21 -18.09 33.85 -5.88
C SER A 21 -19.62 33.93 -5.85
N ALA A 22 -20.21 34.09 -4.66
CA ALA A 22 -21.66 34.24 -4.50
C ALA A 22 -22.19 35.52 -5.17
N TYR A 23 -21.43 36.62 -5.09
CA TYR A 23 -21.78 37.88 -5.73
C TYR A 23 -21.72 37.80 -7.26
N ARG A 24 -20.71 37.11 -7.82
CA ARG A 24 -20.60 36.88 -9.28
C ARG A 24 -21.74 36.07 -9.84
N LEU A 25 -22.23 35.09 -9.08
CA LEU A 25 -23.41 34.29 -9.42
C LEU A 25 -24.66 35.17 -9.60
N VAL A 26 -24.90 36.09 -8.67
CA VAL A 26 -26.09 36.95 -8.69
C VAL A 26 -25.95 38.16 -9.63
N ALA A 27 -24.78 38.81 -9.64
CA ALA A 27 -24.59 40.10 -10.31
C ALA A 27 -23.93 39.98 -11.70
N ARG A 28 -23.41 38.80 -12.07
CA ARG A 28 -22.54 38.59 -13.25
C ARG A 28 -21.33 39.53 -13.30
N ARG A 29 -20.95 40.08 -12.16
CA ARG A 29 -19.85 41.02 -11.94
C ARG A 29 -19.08 40.61 -10.70
N THR A 30 -17.82 41.01 -10.61
CA THR A 30 -16.99 40.69 -9.45
C THR A 30 -17.26 41.70 -8.34
N LEU A 31 -17.19 41.28 -7.07
CA LEU A 31 -17.17 42.21 -5.92
C LEU A 31 -16.12 43.29 -6.14
N MET A 32 -14.98 42.91 -6.73
CA MET A 32 -13.88 43.81 -7.07
C MET A 32 -14.30 44.92 -8.06
N GLN A 33 -15.26 44.65 -8.94
CA GLN A 33 -15.78 45.64 -9.90
C GLN A 33 -16.71 46.64 -9.22
N ASP A 34 -17.57 46.17 -8.31
CA ASP A 34 -18.63 47.00 -7.73
C ASP A 34 -18.26 47.63 -6.36
N PHE A 35 -17.25 47.08 -5.67
CA PHE A 35 -16.86 47.49 -4.30
C PHE A 35 -15.34 47.66 -4.10
N LYS A 36 -14.58 47.91 -5.16
CA LYS A 36 -13.10 48.07 -5.13
C LYS A 36 -12.58 48.90 -3.94
N PRO A 37 -13.16 50.07 -3.59
CA PRO A 37 -12.67 50.88 -2.47
C PRO A 37 -12.95 50.27 -1.10
N GLN A 38 -14.14 49.70 -0.88
CA GLN A 38 -14.51 49.06 0.39
C GLN A 38 -13.70 47.79 0.62
N LEU A 39 -13.39 47.09 -0.47
CA LEU A 39 -12.57 45.89 -0.44
C LEU A 39 -11.09 46.19 -0.18
N ALA A 40 -10.55 47.26 -0.77
CA ALA A 40 -9.21 47.75 -0.43
C ALA A 40 -9.12 48.22 1.04
N ALA A 41 -10.18 48.84 1.57
CA ALA A 41 -10.28 49.18 2.99
C ALA A 41 -10.41 47.94 3.88
N LEU A 42 -11.10 46.89 3.42
CA LEU A 42 -11.21 45.62 4.13
C LEU A 42 -9.87 44.86 4.13
N ASP A 43 -9.12 44.87 3.03
CA ASP A 43 -7.77 44.29 2.95
C ASP A 43 -6.78 45.06 3.83
N ALA A 44 -6.87 46.38 3.87
CA ALA A 44 -6.13 47.20 4.83
C ALA A 44 -6.54 46.90 6.28
N SER A 45 -7.82 46.62 6.54
CA SER A 45 -8.32 46.21 7.87
C SER A 45 -7.86 44.79 8.25
N ARG A 46 -7.77 43.87 7.29
CA ARG A 46 -7.24 42.51 7.46
C ARG A 46 -5.76 42.52 7.80
N ALA A 47 -4.98 43.41 7.19
CA ALA A 47 -3.59 43.63 7.57
C ALA A 47 -3.45 44.11 9.03
N GLY A 48 -4.51 44.71 9.61
CA GLY A 48 -4.59 45.13 11.02
C GLY A 48 -5.24 44.11 11.98
N MET A 49 -6.12 43.22 11.50
CA MET A 49 -6.80 42.21 12.32
C MET A 49 -5.89 41.01 12.57
N LYS A 50 -5.30 40.93 13.77
CA LYS A 50 -4.62 39.72 14.26
C LYS A 50 -5.66 38.65 14.58
N LEU A 51 -6.07 37.88 13.57
CA LEU A 51 -6.90 36.70 13.79
C LEU A 51 -6.17 35.74 14.75
N ASN A 52 -6.91 35.21 15.71
CA ASN A 52 -6.37 34.17 16.58
C ASN A 52 -6.34 32.82 15.84
N PRO A 53 -5.57 31.83 16.32
CA PRO A 53 -5.43 30.55 15.62
C PRO A 53 -6.74 29.80 15.37
N ALA A 54 -7.74 29.93 16.26
CA ALA A 54 -9.04 29.28 16.09
C ALA A 54 -9.87 29.93 14.97
N GLN A 55 -9.78 31.26 14.85
CA GLN A 55 -10.41 32.01 13.76
C GLN A 55 -9.74 31.72 12.41
N GLN A 56 -8.41 31.61 12.38
CA GLN A 56 -7.67 31.19 11.18
C GLN A 56 -8.02 29.76 10.76
N ALA A 57 -8.12 28.82 11.72
CA ALA A 57 -8.57 27.46 11.45
C ALA A 57 -10.00 27.42 10.88
N GLY A 58 -10.92 28.21 11.46
CA GLY A 58 -12.28 28.37 10.94
C GLY A 58 -12.31 28.96 9.54
N MET A 59 -11.47 29.94 9.24
CA MET A 59 -11.35 30.53 7.89
C MET A 59 -10.82 29.52 6.87
N ILE A 60 -9.83 28.69 7.24
CA ILE A 60 -9.34 27.59 6.39
C ILE A 60 -10.48 26.59 6.11
N GLY A 61 -11.25 26.20 7.15
CA GLY A 61 -12.44 25.37 6.98
C GLY A 61 -13.46 25.98 6.01
N ALA A 62 -13.80 27.26 6.20
CA ALA A 62 -14.73 27.97 5.33
C ALA A 62 -14.25 28.09 3.88
N ILE A 63 -12.95 28.31 3.63
CA ILE A 63 -12.37 28.32 2.27
C ILE A 63 -12.55 26.96 1.60
N MET A 64 -12.38 25.87 2.36
CA MET A 64 -12.56 24.51 1.87
C MET A 64 -14.04 24.19 1.58
N ASP A 65 -14.95 24.57 2.48
CA ASP A 65 -16.39 24.30 2.38
C ASP A 65 -17.10 25.13 1.28
N GLU A 66 -16.63 26.34 1.00
CA GLU A 66 -17.31 27.23 0.05
C GLU A 66 -17.33 26.69 -1.39
N HIS A 67 -16.32 25.91 -1.79
CA HIS A 67 -16.33 25.28 -3.11
C HIS A 67 -17.59 24.41 -3.30
N HIS A 68 -18.01 23.71 -2.23
CA HIS A 68 -19.20 22.85 -2.25
C HIS A 68 -20.46 23.68 -2.42
N ARG A 69 -20.54 24.82 -1.72
CA ARG A 69 -21.70 25.72 -1.78
C ARG A 69 -21.82 26.39 -3.14
N SER A 70 -20.71 26.80 -3.75
CA SER A 70 -20.67 27.41 -5.08
C SER A 70 -21.05 26.41 -6.19
N VAL A 71 -20.54 25.17 -6.15
CA VAL A 71 -20.89 24.13 -7.14
C VAL A 71 -22.35 23.68 -6.98
N TRP A 72 -22.82 23.53 -5.74
CA TRP A 72 -24.22 23.21 -5.46
C TRP A 72 -25.19 24.30 -5.93
N LEU A 73 -24.84 25.58 -5.75
CA LEU A 73 -25.64 26.70 -6.24
C LEU A 73 -25.66 26.79 -7.77
N ILE A 74 -24.51 26.60 -8.45
CA ILE A 74 -24.44 26.58 -9.92
C ILE A 74 -25.26 25.41 -10.50
N GLY A 75 -25.17 24.23 -9.88
CA GLY A 75 -25.95 23.07 -10.29
C GLY A 75 -27.46 23.31 -10.19
N ASN A 76 -27.90 23.92 -9.08
CA ASN A 76 -29.31 24.27 -8.91
C ASN A 76 -29.76 25.43 -9.81
N GLU A 77 -28.95 26.48 -10.00
CA GLU A 77 -29.28 27.58 -10.92
C GLU A 77 -29.32 27.14 -12.37
N ALA A 78 -28.44 26.25 -12.82
CA ALA A 78 -28.48 25.69 -14.17
C ALA A 78 -29.75 24.84 -14.38
N VAL A 79 -30.16 24.07 -13.38
CA VAL A 79 -31.42 23.32 -13.37
C VAL A 79 -32.63 24.25 -13.35
N ASP A 80 -32.60 25.32 -12.54
CA ASP A 80 -33.67 26.32 -12.47
C ASP A 80 -33.76 27.16 -13.74
N HIS A 81 -32.64 27.45 -14.41
CA HIS A 81 -32.63 28.17 -15.68
C HIS A 81 -33.17 27.29 -16.81
N LEU A 82 -32.73 26.02 -16.91
CA LEU A 82 -33.26 25.05 -17.86
C LEU A 82 -34.76 24.79 -17.65
N ALA A 83 -35.21 24.75 -16.40
CA ALA A 83 -36.64 24.62 -16.07
C ALA A 83 -37.47 25.87 -16.41
N LYS A 84 -36.83 27.05 -16.52
CA LYS A 84 -37.51 28.32 -16.81
C LYS A 84 -37.42 28.75 -18.29
N THR A 85 -36.52 28.18 -19.10
CA THR A 85 -36.27 28.65 -20.46
C THR A 85 -36.84 27.80 -21.61
N ASP A 86 -37.39 26.60 -21.41
CA ASP A 86 -37.93 25.82 -22.54
C ASP A 86 -39.27 25.11 -22.29
N ASN A 87 -40.27 25.47 -23.10
CA ASN A 87 -41.59 24.86 -23.19
C ASN A 87 -41.66 23.76 -24.28
N LEU A 88 -40.52 23.13 -24.64
CA LEU A 88 -40.40 22.30 -25.86
C LEU A 88 -39.56 21.01 -25.74
N ILE A 89 -39.40 20.43 -24.54
CA ILE A 89 -38.78 19.09 -24.40
C ILE A 89 -39.72 18.14 -23.65
N PRO A 90 -40.16 17.02 -24.25
CA PRO A 90 -40.94 16.00 -23.56
C PRO A 90 -40.12 15.33 -22.45
N ASN A 91 -40.65 15.40 -21.24
CA ASN A 91 -40.32 14.72 -19.97
C ASN A 91 -39.55 13.37 -20.02
N LEU A 92 -38.30 13.35 -20.48
CA LEU A 92 -37.33 12.29 -20.21
C LEU A 92 -35.94 12.92 -20.11
N LEU A 93 -35.25 12.67 -19.00
CA LEU A 93 -33.87 13.09 -18.66
C LEU A 93 -33.72 14.38 -17.86
N LEU A 94 -34.34 14.46 -16.68
CA LEU A 94 -33.75 15.22 -15.56
C LEU A 94 -33.98 14.45 -14.26
N GLY A 95 -32.91 13.94 -13.68
CA GLY A 95 -32.94 13.24 -12.39
C GLY A 95 -31.62 13.43 -11.66
N THR A 96 -31.58 14.41 -10.76
CA THR A 96 -30.52 14.58 -9.75
C THR A 96 -30.94 13.95 -8.42
N THR A 97 -30.05 13.06 -7.96
CA THR A 97 -29.56 12.89 -6.57
C THR A 97 -30.51 13.10 -5.37
N ARG A 98 -30.82 12.00 -4.65
CA ARG A 98 -30.60 11.87 -3.19
C ARG A 98 -30.78 10.44 -2.62
N GLN A 99 -30.09 10.22 -1.49
CA GLN A 99 -30.07 9.10 -0.52
C GLN A 99 -29.12 7.95 -0.88
N LEU A 100 -28.13 7.61 -0.03
CA LEU A 100 -28.26 6.94 1.27
C LEU A 100 -27.27 7.53 2.32
N ALA A 101 -27.60 7.69 3.60
CA ALA A 101 -27.91 6.61 4.53
C ALA A 101 -28.91 6.96 5.67
N LYS A 102 -30.06 6.25 5.71
CA LYS A 102 -30.78 5.61 6.85
C LYS A 102 -32.15 5.08 6.33
N PRO A 103 -32.83 4.14 7.03
CA PRO A 103 -33.34 2.90 6.43
C PRO A 103 -34.60 3.03 5.56
N VAL A 104 -34.63 2.11 4.59
CA VAL A 104 -35.67 1.64 3.66
C VAL A 104 -37.11 2.08 3.95
N VAL A 105 -37.68 2.81 2.99
CA VAL A 105 -39.10 2.67 2.62
C VAL A 105 -39.13 2.01 1.25
N ASN A 106 -39.74 0.81 1.18
CA ASN A 106 -39.89 0.04 -0.06
C ASN A 106 -40.86 0.79 -0.99
N VAL A 107 -40.46 1.09 -2.23
CA VAL A 107 -41.37 1.63 -3.25
C VAL A 107 -41.65 0.51 -4.27
N PRO A 108 -42.84 -0.12 -4.25
CA PRO A 108 -43.22 -1.11 -5.25
C PRO A 108 -43.76 -0.42 -6.51
N GLY A 109 -43.45 -0.97 -7.69
CA GLY A 109 -44.07 -0.56 -8.95
C GLY A 109 -43.13 -0.53 -10.16
N PRO A 110 -43.67 -0.22 -11.35
CA PRO A 110 -42.97 -0.30 -12.64
C PRO A 110 -41.71 0.58 -12.74
N VAL A 111 -41.60 1.60 -11.89
CA VAL A 111 -40.41 2.46 -11.75
C VAL A 111 -39.20 1.69 -11.21
N GLY A 112 -39.40 0.77 -10.26
CA GLY A 112 -38.32 -0.07 -9.72
C GLY A 112 -37.78 -1.10 -10.73
N ALA A 113 -38.64 -1.60 -11.62
CA ALA A 113 -38.25 -2.53 -12.68
C ALA A 113 -37.49 -1.84 -13.82
N LEU A 114 -37.81 -0.58 -14.12
CA LEU A 114 -37.14 0.22 -15.14
C LEU A 114 -35.71 0.60 -14.72
N LEU A 115 -35.51 0.97 -13.45
CA LEU A 115 -34.21 1.34 -12.89
C LEU A 115 -33.20 0.18 -12.85
N ASN A 116 -33.69 -1.05 -12.66
CA ASN A 116 -32.85 -2.25 -12.71
C ASN A 116 -32.43 -2.65 -14.14
N ARG A 117 -33.24 -2.32 -15.16
CA ARG A 117 -32.90 -2.55 -16.57
C ARG A 117 -31.91 -1.53 -17.14
N ALA A 118 -31.92 -0.29 -16.65
CA ALA A 118 -30.97 0.74 -17.08
C ALA A 118 -29.53 0.47 -16.57
N ARG A 119 -29.39 -0.13 -15.38
CA ARG A 119 -28.08 -0.51 -14.81
C ARG A 119 -27.36 -1.63 -15.57
N SER A 120 -28.09 -2.51 -16.26
CA SER A 120 -27.51 -3.63 -17.00
C SER A 120 -26.99 -3.28 -18.42
N LEU A 121 -27.19 -2.03 -18.88
CA LEU A 121 -26.91 -1.64 -20.27
C LEU A 121 -25.67 -0.75 -20.43
N VAL A 122 -24.91 -0.46 -19.35
CA VAL A 122 -23.64 0.28 -19.42
C VAL A 122 -22.50 -0.65 -18.99
N PRO A 123 -21.79 -1.30 -19.93
CA PRO A 123 -20.58 -2.05 -19.61
C PRO A 123 -19.47 -1.05 -19.27
N GLY A 124 -18.94 -1.10 -18.04
CA GLY A 124 -17.75 -0.36 -17.63
C GLY A 124 -17.98 0.99 -16.93
N GLY A 125 -19.22 1.41 -16.71
CA GLY A 125 -19.54 2.61 -15.95
C GLY A 125 -19.69 2.32 -14.46
N GLN A 126 -18.60 1.99 -13.74
CA GLN A 126 -18.59 2.26 -12.31
C GLN A 126 -18.56 3.78 -12.15
N THR A 127 -19.74 4.36 -12.02
CA THR A 127 -19.90 5.71 -11.51
C THR A 127 -19.50 5.66 -10.04
N GLU A 128 -18.20 5.83 -9.77
CA GLU A 128 -17.82 6.67 -8.64
C GLU A 128 -18.58 7.98 -8.86
N VAL A 129 -19.68 8.14 -8.15
CA VAL A 129 -20.22 9.45 -7.90
C VAL A 129 -19.14 10.11 -7.06
N ASP A 130 -18.16 10.71 -7.73
CA ASP A 130 -17.20 11.61 -7.12
C ASP A 130 -18.02 12.51 -6.22
N ARG A 131 -17.75 12.39 -4.92
CA ARG A 131 -18.41 13.23 -3.91
C ARG A 131 -18.28 14.66 -4.42
N LEU A 132 -19.38 15.42 -4.36
CA LEU A 132 -19.46 16.86 -4.67
C LEU A 132 -18.52 17.74 -3.80
N ASP A 133 -17.56 17.12 -3.13
CA ASP A 133 -16.72 17.66 -2.08
C ASP A 133 -15.28 17.97 -2.54
N VAL A 134 -14.97 17.81 -3.83
CA VAL A 134 -13.62 18.00 -4.39
C VAL A 134 -13.43 19.44 -4.89
N ILE A 135 -12.41 20.14 -4.38
CA ILE A 135 -11.93 21.44 -4.85
C ILE A 135 -11.38 21.31 -6.27
N THR A 136 -12.11 21.89 -7.22
CA THR A 136 -11.75 21.94 -8.64
C THR A 136 -11.31 23.33 -9.14
N ASP A 137 -11.38 24.37 -8.30
CA ASP A 137 -10.97 25.73 -8.67
C ASP A 137 -9.53 26.04 -8.20
N PRO A 138 -8.58 26.31 -9.12
CA PRO A 138 -7.20 26.63 -8.75
C PRO A 138 -7.06 27.91 -7.91
N ARG A 139 -8.01 28.84 -7.97
CA ARG A 139 -8.00 30.06 -7.15
C ARG A 139 -8.21 29.76 -5.67
N VAL A 140 -9.02 28.74 -5.35
CA VAL A 140 -9.24 28.27 -3.97
C VAL A 140 -7.97 27.65 -3.42
N VAL A 141 -7.29 26.83 -4.24
CA VAL A 141 -5.98 26.23 -3.92
C VAL A 141 -4.95 27.32 -3.61
N ASP A 142 -4.92 28.39 -4.41
CA ASP A 142 -3.98 29.50 -4.26
C ASP A 142 -4.25 30.33 -3.01
N ALA A 143 -5.52 30.61 -2.72
CA ALA A 143 -5.94 31.29 -1.50
C ALA A 143 -5.56 30.47 -0.26
N LEU A 144 -5.83 29.16 -0.28
CA LEU A 144 -5.50 28.26 0.83
C LEU A 144 -3.99 28.18 1.06
N ALA A 145 -3.20 27.99 0.00
CA ALA A 145 -1.75 27.96 0.10
C ALA A 145 -1.19 29.31 0.62
N GLN A 146 -1.77 30.44 0.22
CA GLN A 146 -1.36 31.74 0.71
C GLN A 146 -1.67 31.91 2.20
N GLU A 147 -2.84 31.50 2.65
CA GLU A 147 -3.22 31.61 4.07
C GLU A 147 -2.30 30.78 4.96
N LEU A 148 -1.96 29.56 4.54
CA LEU A 148 -1.02 28.71 5.26
C LEU A 148 0.40 29.31 5.30
N ARG A 149 0.84 29.97 4.21
CA ARG A 149 2.11 30.71 4.20
C ARG A 149 2.08 31.88 5.18
N ASN A 150 0.97 32.61 5.27
CA ASN A 150 0.80 33.72 6.22
C ASN A 150 0.84 33.21 7.68
N ALA A 151 0.14 32.12 7.98
CA ALA A 151 0.17 31.47 9.29
C ALA A 151 1.58 30.95 9.64
N ARG A 152 2.34 30.46 8.64
CA ARG A 152 3.73 30.06 8.82
C ARG A 152 4.65 31.23 9.13
N ALA A 153 4.55 32.31 8.34
CA ALA A 153 5.38 33.50 8.49
C ALA A 153 5.16 34.20 9.84
N SER A 154 3.94 34.11 10.39
CA SER A 154 3.59 34.63 11.71
C SER A 154 3.88 33.68 12.88
N GLY A 155 4.40 32.47 12.62
CA GLY A 155 4.67 31.45 13.65
C GLY A 155 3.41 30.83 14.27
N GLN A 156 2.22 31.10 13.72
CA GLN A 156 0.94 30.61 14.23
C GLN A 156 0.55 29.23 13.68
N LEU A 157 1.18 28.79 12.59
CA LEU A 157 0.81 27.56 11.87
C LEU A 157 0.62 26.33 12.78
N PRO A 158 1.50 26.00 13.74
CA PRO A 158 1.26 24.85 14.63
C PRO A 158 -0.04 24.94 15.43
N LYS A 159 -0.38 26.16 15.91
CA LYS A 159 -1.62 26.41 16.65
C LYS A 159 -2.85 26.34 15.73
N VAL A 160 -2.72 26.80 14.49
CA VAL A 160 -3.78 26.72 13.47
C VAL A 160 -4.08 25.25 13.14
N LEU A 161 -3.05 24.43 12.93
CA LEU A 161 -3.23 23.00 12.65
C LEU A 161 -3.88 22.26 13.82
N ALA A 162 -3.46 22.55 15.05
CA ALA A 162 -4.07 21.98 16.26
C ALA A 162 -5.54 22.41 16.41
N ALA A 163 -5.84 23.70 16.19
CA ALA A 163 -7.21 24.21 16.24
C ALA A 163 -8.10 23.58 15.17
N TYR A 164 -7.59 23.44 13.94
CA TYR A 164 -8.32 22.77 12.86
C TYR A 164 -8.65 21.32 13.22
N GLN A 165 -7.67 20.57 13.72
CA GLN A 165 -7.86 19.19 14.19
C GLN A 165 -8.92 19.09 15.29
N GLN A 166 -8.86 20.01 16.27
CA GLN A 166 -9.81 20.04 17.38
C GLN A 166 -11.24 20.37 16.91
N GLN A 167 -11.38 21.31 15.97
CA GLN A 167 -12.68 21.74 15.44
C GLN A 167 -13.33 20.69 14.54
N ASN A 168 -12.53 20.00 13.72
CA ASN A 168 -13.04 19.12 12.66
C ASN A 168 -12.92 17.63 12.98
N GLY A 169 -12.27 17.26 14.08
CA GLY A 169 -12.00 15.86 14.45
C GLY A 169 -11.01 15.13 13.53
N ARG A 170 -10.41 15.81 12.55
CA ARG A 170 -9.46 15.26 11.58
C ARG A 170 -8.38 16.26 11.19
N SER A 171 -7.25 15.76 10.67
CA SER A 171 -6.11 16.63 10.38
C SER A 171 -6.33 17.42 9.09
N LEU A 172 -5.73 18.60 9.00
CA LEU A 172 -5.78 19.38 7.76
C LEU A 172 -5.21 18.58 6.58
N TYR A 173 -4.14 17.80 6.79
CA TYR A 173 -3.57 16.92 5.75
C TYR A 173 -4.57 15.90 5.20
N THR A 174 -5.41 15.35 6.09
CA THR A 174 -6.48 14.41 5.73
C THR A 174 -7.53 15.11 4.87
N ALA A 175 -8.02 16.27 5.33
CA ALA A 175 -9.01 17.04 4.61
C ALA A 175 -8.49 17.51 3.24
N LEU A 176 -7.24 17.95 3.14
CA LEU A 176 -6.60 18.30 1.87
C LEU A 176 -6.51 17.10 0.91
N GLY A 177 -6.21 15.91 1.44
CA GLY A 177 -6.17 14.67 0.66
C GLY A 177 -7.51 14.26 0.08
N GLU A 178 -8.59 14.49 0.82
CA GLU A 178 -9.96 14.22 0.36
C GLU A 178 -10.48 15.26 -0.63
N MET A 179 -10.19 16.54 -0.35
CA MET A 179 -10.77 17.67 -1.06
C MET A 179 -9.95 18.12 -2.26
N ILE A 180 -8.63 17.93 -2.29
CA ILE A 180 -7.79 18.32 -3.45
C ILE A 180 -7.25 17.06 -4.12
N ARG A 181 -8.05 16.44 -4.99
CA ARG A 181 -7.69 15.19 -5.67
C ARG A 181 -6.56 15.35 -6.68
N THR A 182 -6.46 16.51 -7.34
CA THR A 182 -5.35 16.84 -8.24
C THR A 182 -4.02 16.91 -7.47
N PRO A 183 -3.07 15.96 -7.67
CA PRO A 183 -1.85 15.92 -6.89
C PRO A 183 -0.97 17.18 -7.02
N GLU A 184 -0.93 17.81 -8.20
CA GLU A 184 -0.17 19.04 -8.44
C GLU A 184 -0.65 20.18 -7.53
N TRP A 185 -1.96 20.33 -7.42
CA TRP A 185 -2.59 21.39 -6.64
C TRP A 185 -2.44 21.12 -5.14
N ARG A 186 -2.61 19.88 -4.74
CA ARG A 186 -2.39 19.45 -3.35
C ARG A 186 -0.94 19.66 -2.94
N GLN A 187 0.02 19.32 -3.79
CA GLN A 187 1.44 19.58 -3.54
C GLN A 187 1.74 21.06 -3.32
N LYS A 188 1.07 21.97 -4.07
CA LYS A 188 1.20 23.42 -3.89
C LYS A 188 0.77 23.88 -2.49
N VAL A 189 -0.29 23.29 -1.95
CA VAL A 189 -0.78 23.59 -0.59
C VAL A 189 0.11 22.93 0.47
N LEU A 190 0.48 21.66 0.27
CA LEU A 190 1.34 20.91 1.19
C LEU A 190 2.72 21.55 1.37
N ALA A 191 3.26 22.22 0.34
CA ALA A 191 4.53 22.96 0.44
C ALA A 191 4.49 24.11 1.47
N ALA A 192 3.30 24.62 1.81
CA ALA A 192 3.13 25.62 2.87
C ALA A 192 3.12 25.00 4.28
N LEU A 193 2.94 23.68 4.39
CA LEU A 193 2.82 22.95 5.65
C LEU A 193 4.16 22.32 6.08
N PRO A 194 4.34 21.98 7.36
CA PRO A 194 5.38 21.05 7.79
C PRO A 194 5.22 19.69 7.08
N PRO A 195 6.29 18.88 6.98
CA PRO A 195 6.16 17.50 6.52
C PRO A 195 5.11 16.74 7.33
N PRO A 196 4.19 16.00 6.67
CA PRO A 196 3.10 15.27 7.34
C PRO A 196 3.60 14.09 8.18
N ILE A 197 4.80 13.60 7.88
CA ILE A 197 5.48 12.53 8.63
C ILE A 197 6.69 13.16 9.31
N GLY A 198 6.77 13.01 10.64
CA GLY A 198 7.89 13.53 11.41
C GLY A 198 9.22 12.92 10.96
N GLU A 199 10.30 13.70 11.01
CA GLU A 199 11.60 13.30 10.44
C GLU A 199 12.15 11.99 11.00
N ALA A 200 12.01 11.76 12.31
CA ALA A 200 12.45 10.51 12.94
C ALA A 200 11.67 9.28 12.43
N GLN A 201 10.36 9.44 12.25
CA GLN A 201 9.50 8.38 11.71
C GLN A 201 9.81 8.15 10.23
N LEU A 202 9.89 9.22 9.43
CA LEU A 202 10.22 9.13 8.01
C LEU A 202 11.58 8.46 7.79
N THR A 203 12.57 8.79 8.62
CA THR A 203 13.90 8.15 8.58
C THR A 203 13.80 6.65 8.82
N TYR A 204 13.10 6.24 9.88
CA TYR A 204 13.03 4.83 10.22
C TYR A 204 12.19 4.06 9.21
N ASP A 205 11.00 4.55 8.88
CA ASP A 205 10.07 3.85 8.02
C ASP A 205 10.59 3.80 6.56
N ALA A 206 11.34 4.80 6.09
CA ALA A 206 12.01 4.70 4.79
C ALA A 206 13.16 3.67 4.78
N PHE A 207 13.88 3.50 5.88
CA PHE A 207 14.81 2.38 6.03
C PHE A 207 14.06 1.03 6.05
N LEU A 208 12.92 0.94 6.73
CA LEU A 208 12.07 -0.25 6.71
C LEU A 208 11.51 -0.55 5.31
N GLU A 209 11.22 0.45 4.49
CA GLU A 209 10.81 0.26 3.10
C GLU A 209 11.94 -0.35 2.26
N ASN A 210 13.19 0.12 2.46
CA ASN A 210 14.37 -0.49 1.84
C ASN A 210 14.56 -1.94 2.27
N ALA A 211 14.30 -2.24 3.54
CA ALA A 211 14.34 -3.61 4.04
C ALA A 211 13.24 -4.47 3.40
N ALA A 212 11.99 -3.99 3.39
CA ALA A 212 10.84 -4.74 2.91
C ALA A 212 10.83 -4.99 1.40
N ILE A 213 11.22 -3.99 0.61
CA ILE A 213 11.09 -4.02 -0.85
C ILE A 213 12.44 -4.29 -1.54
N GLY A 214 13.54 -3.81 -0.97
CA GLY A 214 14.89 -4.11 -1.44
C GLY A 214 15.38 -5.43 -0.87
N MET A 215 15.84 -5.43 0.38
CA MET A 215 16.57 -6.55 1.00
C MET A 215 15.75 -7.84 1.12
N GLY A 216 14.44 -7.73 1.37
CA GLY A 216 13.54 -8.86 1.57
C GLY A 216 13.29 -9.69 0.31
N TYR A 217 13.46 -9.09 -0.88
CA TYR A 217 13.22 -9.73 -2.17
C TYR A 217 14.47 -10.38 -2.78
N GLU A 218 15.61 -10.26 -2.10
CA GLU A 218 16.90 -10.74 -2.61
C GLU A 218 17.20 -12.16 -2.11
N ASP A 219 17.49 -13.06 -3.06
CA ASP A 219 17.82 -14.46 -2.82
C ASP A 219 19.34 -14.64 -2.57
N VAL A 220 19.93 -13.76 -1.76
CA VAL A 220 21.37 -13.78 -1.42
C VAL A 220 21.62 -14.02 0.07
N GLN A 221 22.84 -14.44 0.41
CA GLN A 221 23.27 -14.57 1.81
C GLN A 221 23.25 -13.20 2.51
N GLY A 222 22.98 -13.20 3.81
CA GLY A 222 22.94 -11.98 4.62
C GLY A 222 24.26 -11.19 4.56
N SER A 223 25.39 -11.91 4.58
CA SER A 223 26.73 -11.32 4.45
C SER A 223 26.94 -10.57 3.13
N ALA A 224 26.33 -11.02 2.03
CA ALA A 224 26.41 -10.33 0.75
C ALA A 224 25.68 -8.98 0.79
N LEU A 225 24.54 -8.90 1.50
CA LEU A 225 23.84 -7.63 1.75
C LEU A 225 24.66 -6.68 2.62
N GLU A 226 25.53 -7.21 3.50
CA GLU A 226 26.47 -6.44 4.32
C GLU A 226 27.76 -6.04 3.57
N GLY A 227 27.86 -6.32 2.26
CA GLY A 227 29.01 -5.96 1.45
C GLY A 227 30.15 -6.99 1.47
N GLN A 228 29.94 -8.16 2.07
CA GLN A 228 30.87 -9.30 1.97
C GLN A 228 30.58 -10.09 0.68
N GLY A 229 30.88 -9.49 -0.46
CA GLY A 229 30.67 -10.08 -1.79
C GLY A 229 30.33 -9.04 -2.85
N ASP A 230 30.29 -9.46 -4.12
CA ASP A 230 29.84 -8.62 -5.23
C ASP A 230 28.32 -8.73 -5.38
N TYR A 231 27.60 -8.00 -4.52
CA TYR A 231 26.15 -7.87 -4.61
C TYR A 231 25.77 -6.47 -5.08
N GLN A 232 24.90 -6.41 -6.09
CA GLN A 232 24.29 -5.19 -6.59
C GLN A 232 22.80 -5.41 -6.78
N ASP A 233 21.97 -4.54 -6.20
CA ASP A 233 20.54 -4.51 -6.51
C ASP A 233 20.35 -3.97 -7.93
N ARG A 234 20.26 -4.89 -8.89
CA ARG A 234 20.01 -4.55 -10.30
C ARG A 234 18.58 -4.14 -10.57
N ARG A 235 17.65 -4.47 -9.67
CA ARG A 235 16.21 -4.24 -9.84
C ARG A 235 15.86 -2.78 -9.56
N ARG A 236 16.41 -2.22 -8.48
CA ARG A 236 16.04 -0.90 -7.95
C ARG A 236 17.24 -0.02 -7.60
N GLY A 237 18.47 -0.50 -7.79
CA GLY A 237 19.68 0.28 -7.58
C GLY A 237 20.02 0.55 -6.12
N GLY A 238 19.39 -0.16 -5.17
CA GLY A 238 19.67 -0.01 -3.74
C GLY A 238 21.09 -0.48 -3.35
N GLN A 239 21.64 0.12 -2.30
CA GLN A 239 22.94 -0.22 -1.73
C GLN A 239 22.77 -0.70 -0.28
N PRO A 240 22.33 -1.96 -0.07
CA PRO A 240 21.98 -2.45 1.26
C PRO A 240 23.14 -2.39 2.25
N ALA A 241 24.38 -2.61 1.80
CA ALA A 241 25.56 -2.57 2.66
C ALA A 241 25.73 -1.19 3.32
N ALA A 242 25.56 -0.10 2.54
CA ALA A 242 25.64 1.26 3.06
C ALA A 242 24.53 1.56 4.07
N LEU A 243 23.30 1.10 3.80
CA LEU A 243 22.17 1.28 4.69
C LEU A 243 22.35 0.48 6.00
N LEU A 244 22.67 -0.82 5.91
CA LEU A 244 22.89 -1.68 7.07
C LEU A 244 24.05 -1.18 7.95
N ALA A 245 25.15 -0.73 7.34
CA ALA A 245 26.27 -0.13 8.06
C ALA A 245 25.86 1.18 8.77
N TYR A 246 25.12 2.06 8.10
CA TYR A 246 24.69 3.33 8.69
C TYR A 246 23.70 3.13 9.84
N PHE A 247 22.71 2.24 9.68
CA PHE A 247 21.68 1.98 10.67
C PHE A 247 22.10 0.99 11.77
N GLY A 248 23.20 0.28 11.57
CA GLY A 248 23.82 -0.62 12.54
C GLY A 248 23.08 -1.95 12.70
N TYR A 249 22.82 -2.64 11.58
CA TYR A 249 22.11 -3.91 11.55
C TYR A 249 22.93 -5.02 10.89
N HIS A 250 22.81 -6.24 11.41
CA HIS A 250 23.23 -7.45 10.72
C HIS A 250 22.05 -8.06 9.97
N ALA A 251 22.29 -8.52 8.74
CA ALA A 251 21.34 -9.27 7.95
C ALA A 251 21.60 -10.78 8.11
N GLN A 252 20.59 -11.52 8.56
CA GLN A 252 20.63 -12.98 8.53
C GLN A 252 20.39 -13.52 7.12
N ASP A 253 20.73 -14.79 6.92
CA ASP A 253 20.37 -15.51 5.70
C ASP A 253 18.84 -15.59 5.54
N LEU A 254 18.39 -15.76 4.30
CA LEU A 254 16.98 -15.91 3.99
C LEU A 254 16.45 -17.20 4.64
N ILE A 255 15.33 -17.11 5.35
CA ILE A 255 14.57 -18.25 5.84
C ILE A 255 13.57 -18.60 4.75
N VAL A 256 13.61 -19.84 4.25
CA VAL A 256 12.67 -20.32 3.24
C VAL A 256 11.81 -21.45 3.79
N GLY A 257 10.55 -21.50 3.36
CA GLY A 257 9.61 -22.51 3.78
C GLY A 257 8.59 -22.84 2.70
N LYS A 258 7.70 -23.77 3.04
CA LYS A 258 6.60 -24.22 2.18
C LYS A 258 5.73 -23.05 1.73
N TRP A 259 5.07 -23.22 0.60
CA TRP A 259 4.13 -22.27 0.02
C TRP A 259 4.77 -20.93 -0.32
N GLY A 260 6.05 -20.97 -0.72
CA GLY A 260 6.81 -19.76 -1.04
C GLY A 260 7.08 -18.87 0.17
N LEU A 261 7.00 -19.38 1.40
CA LEU A 261 7.36 -18.60 2.59
C LEU A 261 8.82 -18.16 2.46
N GLN A 262 9.03 -16.85 2.59
CA GLN A 262 10.36 -16.28 2.68
C GLN A 262 10.39 -15.16 3.71
N VAL A 263 11.31 -15.26 4.66
CA VAL A 263 11.49 -14.32 5.76
C VAL A 263 12.96 -13.98 5.89
N ARG A 264 13.28 -12.72 6.13
CA ARG A 264 14.64 -12.29 6.48
C ARG A 264 14.61 -11.53 7.79
N ILE A 265 15.61 -11.74 8.64
CA ILE A 265 15.70 -11.08 9.94
C ILE A 265 16.92 -10.15 9.93
N LEU A 266 16.71 -8.90 10.34
CA LEU A 266 17.79 -7.97 10.65
C LEU A 266 17.91 -7.79 12.16
N THR A 267 19.06 -8.11 12.72
CA THR A 267 19.33 -7.97 14.16
C THR A 267 20.16 -6.72 14.43
N PRO A 268 19.79 -5.91 15.44
CA PRO A 268 20.54 -4.71 15.77
C PRO A 268 21.94 -5.07 16.31
N ILE A 269 22.96 -4.31 15.89
CA ILE A 269 24.33 -4.44 16.38
C ILE A 269 24.44 -3.67 17.71
N PRO A 270 24.77 -4.31 18.84
CA PRO A 270 24.89 -3.63 20.13
C PRO A 270 25.85 -2.43 20.07
N GLY A 271 25.40 -1.28 20.57
CA GLY A 271 26.18 -0.04 20.59
C GLY A 271 26.33 0.68 19.25
N ARG A 272 25.81 0.12 18.13
CA ARG A 272 25.84 0.75 16.80
C ARG A 272 24.45 0.99 16.23
N ALA A 273 23.49 0.12 16.53
CA ALA A 273 22.14 0.21 16.00
C ALA A 273 21.45 1.52 16.43
N LYS A 274 20.89 2.24 15.45
CA LYS A 274 20.11 3.46 15.71
C LYS A 274 18.72 3.16 16.29
N TYR A 275 18.24 1.95 16.08
CA TYR A 275 16.96 1.44 16.56
C TYR A 275 17.17 0.08 17.22
N LYS A 276 16.32 -0.25 18.20
CA LYS A 276 16.49 -1.45 19.04
C LYS A 276 15.66 -2.64 18.57
N ASP A 277 14.70 -2.41 17.68
CA ASP A 277 13.82 -3.46 17.20
C ASP A 277 14.59 -4.41 16.27
N VAL A 278 14.28 -5.70 16.40
CA VAL A 278 14.67 -6.74 15.45
C VAL A 278 13.67 -6.70 14.30
N ILE A 279 14.16 -6.51 13.08
CA ILE A 279 13.30 -6.30 11.91
C ILE A 279 13.06 -7.66 11.25
N VAL A 280 11.84 -8.15 11.30
CA VAL A 280 11.41 -9.39 10.63
C VAL A 280 10.72 -9.01 9.32
N ILE A 281 11.41 -9.25 8.23
CA ILE A 281 11.01 -8.90 6.87
C ILE A 281 10.30 -10.09 6.24
N TRP A 282 9.01 -9.92 5.96
CA TRP A 282 8.20 -10.90 5.24
C TRP A 282 8.17 -10.54 3.76
N ARG A 283 8.67 -11.44 2.91
CA ARG A 283 8.67 -11.23 1.47
C ARG A 283 7.27 -11.50 0.91
N GLY A 284 6.78 -10.59 0.08
CA GLY A 284 5.59 -10.82 -0.73
C GLY A 284 5.91 -11.53 -2.05
N THR A 285 4.89 -11.76 -2.84
CA THR A 285 5.05 -12.41 -4.15
C THR A 285 5.44 -11.36 -5.18
N GLU A 286 6.36 -11.71 -6.08
CA GLU A 286 6.77 -10.77 -7.13
C GLU A 286 5.83 -10.89 -8.33
N GLY A 287 4.95 -9.91 -8.51
CA GLY A 287 4.22 -9.75 -9.76
C GLY A 287 2.71 -9.80 -9.59
N VAL A 288 2.13 -8.66 -9.22
CA VAL A 288 0.77 -8.29 -9.64
C VAL A 288 0.86 -7.62 -11.02
N ALA A 289 1.55 -8.26 -11.97
CA ALA A 289 1.22 -8.01 -13.35
C ALA A 289 -0.01 -8.89 -13.60
N PHE A 290 -1.18 -8.28 -13.78
CA PHE A 290 -2.38 -8.94 -14.30
C PHE A 290 -2.14 -9.42 -15.75
N ASP A 291 -1.16 -10.28 -15.95
CA ASP A 291 -0.95 -11.02 -17.17
C ASP A 291 -1.46 -12.44 -16.96
N LEU A 292 -2.77 -12.60 -17.16
CA LEU A 292 -3.47 -13.89 -17.14
C LEU A 292 -2.95 -14.87 -18.22
N LYS A 293 -1.97 -14.48 -19.04
CA LYS A 293 -1.43 -15.29 -20.14
C LYS A 293 -0.05 -15.88 -19.87
N THR A 294 0.66 -15.52 -18.79
CA THR A 294 2.01 -16.06 -18.53
C THR A 294 2.15 -16.74 -17.15
N ASN A 295 2.50 -18.04 -17.18
CA ASN A 295 2.81 -18.88 -16.00
C ASN A 295 4.25 -18.64 -15.50
N LYS A 296 4.58 -17.40 -15.10
CA LYS A 296 5.85 -17.13 -14.40
C LYS A 296 5.71 -17.51 -12.91
N PRO A 297 6.80 -17.91 -12.22
CA PRO A 297 6.77 -18.30 -10.80
C PRO A 297 6.12 -17.26 -9.89
N GLY A 298 6.33 -15.98 -10.16
CA GLY A 298 5.72 -14.87 -9.40
C GLY A 298 4.21 -14.67 -9.60
N THR A 299 3.61 -15.19 -10.68
CA THR A 299 2.16 -15.10 -10.95
C THR A 299 1.33 -16.18 -10.26
N ILE A 300 1.97 -17.25 -9.78
CA ILE A 300 1.33 -18.41 -9.13
C ILE A 300 1.27 -18.20 -7.61
N ASP A 301 2.32 -17.60 -7.09
CA ASP A 301 2.53 -17.21 -5.69
C ASP A 301 1.45 -16.22 -5.21
N THR A 302 1.12 -15.20 -6.01
CA THR A 302 -0.01 -14.26 -5.80
C THR A 302 -1.36 -14.99 -5.67
N LYS A 303 -1.52 -16.17 -6.27
CA LYS A 303 -2.80 -16.89 -6.26
C LYS A 303 -3.03 -17.74 -5.00
N ILE A 304 -1.99 -18.20 -4.32
CA ILE A 304 -2.11 -18.97 -3.08
C ILE A 304 -2.19 -18.04 -1.88
N GLY A 305 -1.32 -17.03 -1.85
CA GLY A 305 -1.27 -16.03 -0.79
C GLY A 305 -2.57 -15.26 -0.68
N ASP A 306 -3.14 -14.82 -1.81
CA ASP A 306 -4.28 -13.90 -1.81
C ASP A 306 -5.66 -14.60 -1.82
N PHE A 307 -5.73 -15.89 -2.17
CA PHE A 307 -7.01 -16.60 -2.39
C PHE A 307 -7.18 -17.92 -1.61
N ALA A 308 -6.31 -18.22 -0.65
CA ALA A 308 -6.41 -19.41 0.21
C ALA A 308 -7.67 -19.40 1.12
N PRO A 309 -8.35 -20.55 1.28
CA PRO A 309 -9.28 -20.74 2.39
C PRO A 309 -8.51 -20.69 3.71
N GLY A 310 -8.64 -19.62 4.49
CA GLY A 310 -7.97 -19.50 5.80
C GLY A 310 -7.54 -18.09 6.21
N SER A 311 -7.39 -17.18 5.23
CA SER A 311 -6.86 -15.80 5.29
C SER A 311 -5.61 -15.65 4.42
N ILE A 312 -5.28 -14.41 4.05
CA ILE A 312 -4.12 -14.10 3.22
C ILE A 312 -2.83 -14.56 3.93
N GLY A 313 -2.01 -15.38 3.26
CA GLY A 313 -0.75 -15.89 3.80
C GLY A 313 -0.86 -16.95 4.92
N TYR A 314 -2.07 -17.43 5.25
CA TYR A 314 -2.29 -18.37 6.37
C TYR A 314 -1.48 -19.66 6.28
N TYR A 315 -1.41 -20.27 5.10
CA TYR A 315 -0.66 -21.51 4.90
C TYR A 315 0.86 -21.30 4.94
N GLN A 316 1.35 -20.14 4.49
CA GLN A 316 2.78 -19.80 4.60
C GLN A 316 3.24 -19.76 6.05
N ILE A 317 2.41 -19.27 6.98
CA ILE A 317 2.76 -19.24 8.39
C ILE A 317 2.50 -20.60 9.06
N THR A 318 1.28 -21.14 8.93
CA THR A 318 0.90 -22.36 9.67
C THR A 318 1.67 -23.60 9.24
N GLN A 319 2.00 -23.72 7.95
CA GLN A 319 2.72 -24.89 7.45
C GLN A 319 4.20 -24.88 7.82
N ASN A 320 4.72 -23.71 8.19
CA ASN A 320 6.11 -23.50 8.57
C ASN A 320 6.24 -23.12 10.05
N LYS A 321 5.21 -23.40 10.87
CA LYS A 321 5.14 -22.97 12.26
C LYS A 321 6.37 -23.36 13.07
N ASP A 322 6.86 -24.59 12.95
CA ASP A 322 8.06 -25.02 13.70
C ASP A 322 9.30 -24.17 13.38
N VAL A 323 9.50 -23.88 12.09
CA VAL A 323 10.64 -23.08 11.61
C VAL A 323 10.49 -21.65 12.12
N LEU A 324 9.30 -21.07 11.98
CA LEU A 324 9.03 -19.71 12.45
C LEU A 324 9.10 -19.59 13.98
N ASP A 325 8.59 -20.57 14.73
CA ASP A 325 8.65 -20.59 16.20
C ASP A 325 10.11 -20.55 16.67
N HIS A 326 10.98 -21.36 16.06
CA HIS A 326 12.40 -21.40 16.38
C HIS A 326 13.10 -20.08 15.99
N GLN A 327 12.98 -19.65 14.73
CA GLN A 327 13.67 -18.46 14.22
C GLN A 327 13.23 -17.18 14.96
N LEU A 328 11.92 -16.99 15.18
CA LEU A 328 11.41 -15.81 15.89
C LEU A 328 11.78 -15.85 17.39
N ALA A 329 11.85 -17.03 18.02
CA ALA A 329 12.27 -17.17 19.41
C ALA A 329 13.78 -16.88 19.61
N GLN A 330 14.62 -17.17 18.62
CA GLN A 330 16.02 -16.74 18.64
C GLN A 330 16.15 -15.26 18.35
N ALA A 331 15.46 -14.76 17.33
CA ALA A 331 15.50 -13.36 16.93
C ALA A 331 15.12 -12.43 18.09
N ARG A 332 14.07 -12.76 18.85
CA ARG A 332 13.63 -11.93 20.00
C ARG A 332 14.67 -11.79 21.11
N ALA A 333 15.69 -12.66 21.17
CA ALA A 333 16.77 -12.53 22.14
C ALA A 333 17.60 -11.26 21.89
N HIS A 334 17.53 -10.67 20.70
CA HIS A 334 18.19 -9.42 20.33
C HIS A 334 17.33 -8.17 20.56
N GLY A 335 16.04 -8.31 20.89
CA GLY A 335 15.11 -7.20 21.08
C GLY A 335 13.67 -7.54 20.71
N PRO A 336 12.72 -6.60 20.92
CA PRO A 336 11.36 -6.76 20.46
C PRO A 336 11.30 -6.88 18.93
N LEU A 337 10.33 -7.64 18.43
CA LEU A 337 10.17 -7.84 16.99
C LEU A 337 9.31 -6.74 16.36
N LEU A 338 9.80 -6.21 15.25
CA LEU A 338 9.03 -5.39 14.31
C LEU A 338 8.76 -6.23 13.06
N MET A 339 7.48 -6.41 12.74
CA MET A 339 7.06 -7.13 11.53
C MET A 339 6.95 -6.13 10.38
N VAL A 340 7.68 -6.35 9.29
CA VAL A 340 7.64 -5.49 8.11
C VAL A 340 7.41 -6.30 6.85
N GLY A 341 6.67 -5.76 5.89
CA GLY A 341 6.52 -6.42 4.59
C GLY A 341 5.84 -5.56 3.55
N HIS A 342 5.97 -5.98 2.29
CA HIS A 342 5.37 -5.34 1.13
C HIS A 342 4.43 -6.30 0.39
N SER A 343 3.33 -5.81 -0.18
CA SER A 343 2.36 -6.65 -0.92
C SER A 343 1.81 -7.79 -0.05
N LEU A 344 1.81 -9.05 -0.53
CA LEU A 344 1.53 -10.23 0.29
C LEU A 344 2.38 -10.27 1.57
N GLY A 345 3.63 -9.83 1.51
CA GLY A 345 4.54 -9.74 2.66
C GLY A 345 3.98 -8.83 3.75
N GLY A 346 3.25 -7.76 3.38
CA GLY A 346 2.55 -6.92 4.34
C GLY A 346 1.36 -7.63 5.00
N GLY A 347 0.66 -8.50 4.27
CA GLY A 347 -0.37 -9.39 4.83
C GLY A 347 0.23 -10.41 5.80
N LEU A 348 1.34 -11.05 5.40
CA LEU A 348 2.10 -11.99 6.25
C LEU A 348 2.62 -11.32 7.53
N ALA A 349 3.17 -10.11 7.43
CA ALA A 349 3.64 -9.35 8.59
C ALA A 349 2.52 -9.06 9.58
N GLN A 350 1.33 -8.70 9.08
CA GLN A 350 0.14 -8.50 9.90
C GLN A 350 -0.34 -9.81 10.54
N LEU A 351 -0.48 -10.88 9.77
CA LEU A 351 -0.91 -12.17 10.28
C LEU A 351 0.07 -12.71 11.35
N ALA A 352 1.37 -12.62 11.09
CA ALA A 352 2.41 -12.99 12.04
C ALA A 352 2.29 -12.21 13.36
N ALA A 353 1.99 -10.91 13.31
CA ALA A 353 1.77 -10.12 14.51
C ALA A 353 0.57 -10.63 15.35
N THR A 354 -0.48 -11.14 14.71
CA THR A 354 -1.63 -11.76 15.41
C THR A 354 -1.32 -13.14 15.99
N MET A 355 -0.36 -13.87 15.39
CA MET A 355 0.03 -15.23 15.81
C MET A 355 1.16 -15.23 16.84
N TYR A 356 2.00 -14.19 16.84
CA TYR A 356 3.13 -13.99 17.73
C TYR A 356 3.04 -12.66 18.50
N PRO A 357 1.89 -12.32 19.12
CA PRO A 357 1.70 -11.00 19.71
C PRO A 357 2.61 -10.75 20.92
N GLN A 358 3.06 -11.81 21.60
CA GLN A 358 3.98 -11.74 22.73
C GLN A 358 5.42 -11.34 22.35
N TYR A 359 5.79 -11.42 21.06
CA TYR A 359 7.12 -11.01 20.57
C TYR A 359 7.07 -9.69 19.79
N THR A 360 5.90 -9.35 19.27
CA THR A 360 5.73 -8.24 18.34
C THR A 360 5.46 -6.94 19.07
N ARG A 361 6.12 -5.85 18.66
CA ARG A 361 5.87 -4.50 19.16
C ARG A 361 5.19 -3.60 18.14
N THR A 362 5.60 -3.75 16.88
CA THR A 362 5.23 -2.85 15.79
C THR A 362 5.03 -3.63 14.50
N VAL A 363 4.06 -3.21 13.69
CA VAL A 363 3.86 -3.67 12.31
C VAL A 363 4.02 -2.48 11.37
N VAL A 364 4.83 -2.62 10.32
CA VAL A 364 4.96 -1.60 9.27
C VAL A 364 4.76 -2.26 7.91
N THR A 365 3.75 -1.85 7.16
CA THR A 365 3.46 -2.47 5.84
C THR A 365 3.53 -1.45 4.72
N PHE A 366 4.03 -1.88 3.56
CA PHE A 366 4.07 -1.08 2.33
C PHE A 366 3.18 -1.75 1.29
N GLN A 367 2.11 -1.10 0.86
CA GLN A 367 1.15 -1.68 -0.09
C GLN A 367 0.66 -3.08 0.35
N GLY A 368 0.55 -3.29 1.66
CA GLY A 368 0.28 -4.60 2.25
C GLY A 368 -1.19 -4.98 2.16
N ALA A 369 -1.47 -6.23 1.79
CA ALA A 369 -2.83 -6.79 1.87
C ALA A 369 -3.36 -6.82 3.30
N ASN A 370 -4.67 -6.68 3.49
CA ASN A 370 -5.32 -6.89 4.79
C ASN A 370 -5.40 -8.38 5.13
N ILE A 371 -5.87 -8.72 6.32
CA ILE A 371 -6.05 -10.09 6.79
C ILE A 371 -7.48 -10.32 7.30
N ASP A 372 -7.81 -11.55 7.71
CA ASP A 372 -9.16 -11.86 8.17
C ASP A 372 -9.51 -11.09 9.46
N GLN A 373 -10.76 -10.62 9.56
CA GLN A 373 -11.24 -9.86 10.71
C GLN A 373 -11.09 -10.64 12.03
N LYS A 374 -11.25 -11.98 11.99
CA LYS A 374 -11.09 -12.85 13.16
C LYS A 374 -9.70 -12.78 13.81
N ASP A 375 -8.66 -12.57 13.00
CA ASP A 375 -7.28 -12.50 13.46
C ASP A 375 -6.99 -11.09 14.02
N ILE A 376 -7.59 -10.07 13.40
CA ILE A 376 -7.61 -8.69 13.92
C ILE A 376 -8.31 -8.61 15.28
N ASP A 377 -9.48 -9.24 15.42
CA ASP A 377 -10.23 -9.26 16.68
C ASP A 377 -9.42 -9.91 17.81
N ARG A 378 -8.70 -11.00 17.50
CA ARG A 378 -7.78 -11.65 18.46
C ARG A 378 -6.69 -10.70 18.91
N LEU A 379 -6.10 -9.94 17.98
CA LEU A 379 -5.07 -8.95 18.29
C LEU A 379 -5.62 -7.77 19.10
N ILE A 380 -6.82 -7.27 18.78
CA ILE A 380 -7.49 -6.23 19.56
C ILE A 380 -7.70 -6.69 21.00
N GLN A 381 -8.20 -7.91 21.20
CA GLN A 381 -8.37 -8.50 22.52
C GLN A 381 -7.03 -8.64 23.26
N TYR A 382 -5.96 -9.04 22.56
CA TYR A 382 -4.62 -9.10 23.15
C TYR A 382 -4.15 -7.70 23.60
N ASN A 383 -4.29 -6.68 22.76
CA ASN A 383 -3.89 -5.31 23.09
C ASN A 383 -4.68 -4.72 24.26
N GLN A 384 -5.99 -5.00 24.34
CA GLN A 384 -6.84 -4.58 25.45
C GLN A 384 -6.42 -5.25 26.78
N LYS A 385 -6.05 -6.53 26.73
CA LYS A 385 -5.55 -7.28 27.91
C LYS A 385 -4.12 -6.88 28.30
N ASN A 386 -3.32 -6.39 27.35
CA ASN A 386 -1.91 -6.08 27.54
C ASN A 386 -1.57 -4.66 27.06
N PRO A 387 -2.15 -3.59 27.65
CA PRO A 387 -2.01 -2.23 27.13
C PRO A 387 -0.56 -1.73 27.06
N ALA A 388 0.30 -2.16 27.99
CA ALA A 388 1.73 -1.83 27.99
C ALA A 388 2.51 -2.49 26.83
N LEU A 389 2.00 -3.59 26.29
CA LEU A 389 2.57 -4.36 25.19
C LEU A 389 1.73 -4.21 23.90
N ALA A 390 0.79 -3.27 23.87
CA ALA A 390 -0.15 -3.12 22.78
C ALA A 390 0.58 -2.87 21.46
N ILE A 391 0.38 -3.75 20.48
CA ILE A 391 1.00 -3.68 19.17
C ILE A 391 0.47 -2.46 18.42
N THR A 392 1.39 -1.70 17.83
CA THR A 392 1.06 -0.53 17.00
C THR A 392 1.34 -0.82 15.54
N ALA A 393 0.62 -0.18 14.61
CA ALA A 393 0.85 -0.38 13.19
C ALA A 393 0.92 0.93 12.40
N ARG A 394 1.70 0.89 11.32
CA ARG A 394 1.79 1.93 10.29
C ARG A 394 1.69 1.29 8.91
N HIS A 395 0.82 1.83 8.06
CA HIS A 395 0.56 1.31 6.73
C HIS A 395 0.80 2.40 5.70
N TYR A 396 1.61 2.10 4.70
CA TYR A 396 1.94 3.00 3.60
C TYR A 396 1.25 2.46 2.36
N ARG A 397 0.41 3.28 1.70
CA ARG A 397 -0.41 2.84 0.57
C ARG A 397 -0.32 3.81 -0.59
N ALA A 398 -0.22 3.28 -1.80
CA ALA A 398 -0.42 4.06 -3.00
C ALA A 398 -1.91 4.24 -3.26
N ASP A 399 -2.34 5.42 -3.69
CA ASP A 399 -3.71 5.60 -4.15
C ASP A 399 -3.93 4.78 -5.42
N GLY A 400 -5.13 4.19 -5.54
CA GLY A 400 -5.48 3.28 -6.63
C GLY A 400 -4.82 1.89 -6.57
N ASP A 401 -4.01 1.58 -5.57
CA ASP A 401 -3.53 0.21 -5.36
C ASP A 401 -4.63 -0.69 -4.78
N VAL A 402 -4.88 -1.80 -5.47
CA VAL A 402 -5.93 -2.77 -5.11
C VAL A 402 -5.46 -3.78 -4.07
N VAL A 403 -4.16 -4.01 -3.91
CA VAL A 403 -3.65 -5.05 -2.98
C VAL A 403 -4.07 -4.78 -1.52
N PRO A 404 -4.00 -3.54 -1.00
CA PRO A 404 -4.52 -3.23 0.33
C PRO A 404 -6.04 -3.35 0.50
N THR A 405 -6.79 -3.63 -0.57
CA THR A 405 -8.23 -3.94 -0.52
C THR A 405 -8.50 -5.45 -0.38
N SER A 406 -7.48 -6.29 -0.56
CA SER A 406 -7.56 -7.73 -0.31
C SER A 406 -7.58 -8.02 1.19
N GLY A 407 -8.36 -9.01 1.64
CA GLY A 407 -8.58 -9.30 3.06
C GLY A 407 -9.64 -8.40 3.70
N ASP A 408 -9.95 -8.63 4.97
CA ASP A 408 -11.10 -7.97 5.61
C ASP A 408 -10.69 -6.69 6.35
N ALA A 409 -9.58 -6.74 7.11
CA ALA A 409 -9.13 -5.61 7.91
C ALA A 409 -7.61 -5.59 8.14
N ALA A 410 -7.07 -4.38 8.27
CA ALA A 410 -5.67 -4.15 8.64
C ALA A 410 -5.50 -4.18 10.16
N VAL A 411 -4.28 -4.48 10.62
CA VAL A 411 -3.90 -4.32 12.04
C VAL A 411 -4.17 -2.87 12.49
N PRO A 412 -4.83 -2.63 13.64
CA PRO A 412 -5.17 -1.28 14.07
C PRO A 412 -3.96 -0.35 14.13
N GLY A 413 -4.05 0.80 13.46
CA GLY A 413 -2.93 1.70 13.33
C GLY A 413 -3.20 2.92 12.45
N GLN A 414 -2.12 3.50 11.95
CA GLN A 414 -2.13 4.68 11.09
C GLN A 414 -1.85 4.28 9.63
N ILE A 415 -2.68 4.74 8.71
CA ILE A 415 -2.46 4.64 7.27
C ILE A 415 -1.97 5.98 6.75
N TYR A 416 -1.01 5.96 5.84
CA TYR A 416 -0.52 7.08 5.06
C TYR A 416 -0.70 6.76 3.57
N TYR A 417 -1.48 7.59 2.89
CA TYR A 417 -1.68 7.48 1.45
C TYR A 417 -0.71 8.36 0.69
N PHE A 418 -0.36 7.91 -0.51
CA PHE A 418 0.50 8.62 -1.44
C PHE A 418 -0.05 8.48 -2.85
N ASP A 419 0.00 9.54 -3.64
CA ASP A 419 -0.41 9.58 -5.03
C ASP A 419 0.82 9.48 -5.92
N PRO A 420 1.13 8.28 -6.45
CA PRO A 420 2.29 8.10 -7.31
C PRO A 420 2.05 8.73 -8.68
N GLN A 421 3.09 9.33 -9.25
CA GLN A 421 3.04 9.99 -10.55
C GLN A 421 4.32 9.78 -11.33
N TRP A 422 4.19 9.79 -12.65
CA TRP A 422 5.31 9.53 -13.55
C TRP A 422 5.35 10.52 -14.72
N LYS A 423 6.52 10.63 -15.33
CA LYS A 423 6.74 11.28 -16.63
C LYS A 423 7.87 10.57 -17.38
N PRO A 424 8.03 10.74 -18.69
CA PRO A 424 9.21 10.24 -19.39
C PRO A 424 10.49 10.76 -18.74
N GLN A 425 11.48 9.88 -18.55
CA GLN A 425 12.72 10.22 -17.84
C GLN A 425 13.45 11.40 -18.50
N GLY A 426 13.85 12.38 -17.71
CA GLY A 426 14.58 13.57 -18.17
C GLY A 426 13.73 14.55 -19.01
N SER A 427 12.42 14.33 -19.15
CA SER A 427 11.56 15.22 -19.91
C SER A 427 11.09 16.43 -19.09
N ASN A 428 10.74 17.52 -19.78
CA ASN A 428 10.10 18.69 -19.18
C ASN A 428 8.57 18.54 -19.04
N GLN A 429 8.03 17.36 -19.33
CA GLN A 429 6.60 17.12 -19.20
C GLN A 429 6.17 17.18 -17.72
N PRO A 430 4.94 17.65 -17.43
CA PRO A 430 4.40 17.53 -16.08
C PRO A 430 4.26 16.07 -15.70
N PHE A 431 4.54 15.75 -14.45
CA PHE A 431 4.17 14.45 -13.89
C PHE A 431 2.65 14.29 -13.94
N LYS A 432 2.21 13.10 -14.31
CA LYS A 432 0.80 12.71 -14.38
C LYS A 432 0.65 11.25 -13.97
N SER A 433 -0.58 10.86 -13.71
CA SER A 433 -0.93 9.48 -13.45
C SER A 433 -2.25 9.18 -14.11
N THR A 434 -2.34 8.04 -14.77
CA THR A 434 -3.62 7.47 -15.22
C THR A 434 -4.02 6.36 -14.27
N MET A 435 -5.31 6.02 -14.19
CA MET A 435 -5.76 4.84 -13.43
C MET A 435 -4.99 3.57 -13.84
N VAL A 436 -4.63 3.46 -15.12
CA VAL A 436 -3.77 2.37 -15.63
C VAL A 436 -2.37 2.42 -15.02
N ASP A 437 -1.75 3.59 -14.87
CA ASP A 437 -0.44 3.71 -14.21
C ASP A 437 -0.51 3.34 -12.72
N HIS A 438 -1.58 3.73 -12.01
CA HIS A 438 -1.80 3.34 -10.61
C HIS A 438 -1.90 1.82 -10.46
N VAL A 439 -2.69 1.17 -11.32
CA VAL A 439 -2.85 -0.29 -11.31
C VAL A 439 -1.56 -1.02 -11.75
N ALA A 440 -0.88 -0.53 -12.78
CA ALA A 440 0.27 -1.22 -13.35
C ALA A 440 1.58 -0.99 -12.57
N ASN A 441 1.77 0.21 -12.03
CA ASN A 441 3.05 0.64 -11.43
C ASN A 441 2.90 1.08 -9.97
N GLY A 442 1.73 1.57 -9.57
CA GLY A 442 1.50 2.11 -8.22
C GLY A 442 1.69 1.10 -7.11
N HIS A 443 1.45 -0.19 -7.37
CA HIS A 443 1.73 -1.24 -6.39
C HIS A 443 3.23 -1.38 -6.07
N ASN A 444 4.10 -1.23 -7.07
CA ASN A 444 5.53 -1.55 -6.93
C ASN A 444 6.42 -0.35 -6.55
N ILE A 445 5.89 0.87 -6.58
CA ILE A 445 6.67 2.08 -6.29
C ILE A 445 7.09 2.13 -4.80
N PRO A 446 8.38 2.38 -4.47
CA PRO A 446 8.79 2.59 -3.09
C PRO A 446 8.37 4.00 -2.65
N LEU A 447 7.23 4.10 -1.96
CA LEU A 447 6.54 5.35 -1.66
C LEU A 447 7.42 6.31 -0.87
N LEU A 448 8.04 5.86 0.22
CA LEU A 448 8.82 6.73 1.10
C LEU A 448 10.15 7.14 0.49
N ASN A 449 10.86 6.23 -0.15
CA ASN A 449 12.09 6.55 -0.86
C ASN A 449 11.81 7.52 -2.01
N THR A 450 10.72 7.32 -2.76
CA THR A 450 10.32 8.25 -3.84
C THR A 450 9.91 9.62 -3.27
N TYR A 451 9.19 9.64 -2.13
CA TYR A 451 8.81 10.87 -1.45
C TYR A 451 10.05 11.68 -1.01
N LEU A 452 11.05 11.00 -0.45
CA LEU A 452 12.30 11.59 0.01
C LEU A 452 13.11 12.24 -1.11
N GLN A 453 13.05 11.73 -2.34
CA GLN A 453 13.75 12.34 -3.47
C GLN A 453 13.26 13.78 -3.73
N GLY A 454 11.97 14.04 -3.53
CA GLY A 454 11.37 15.37 -3.65
C GLY A 454 11.57 16.30 -2.44
N LEU A 455 12.14 15.81 -1.34
CA LEU A 455 12.33 16.57 -0.10
C LEU A 455 13.75 17.15 0.02
N HIS A 456 13.84 18.39 0.47
CA HIS A 456 15.08 18.95 1.00
C HIS A 456 15.21 18.58 2.47
N THR A 457 16.39 18.08 2.88
CA THR A 457 16.66 17.72 4.26
C THR A 457 18.13 17.95 4.60
N ALA A 458 18.38 18.39 5.84
CA ALA A 458 19.71 18.45 6.42
C ALA A 458 20.04 17.20 7.26
N ASN A 459 19.07 16.28 7.43
CA ASN A 459 19.27 15.08 8.23
C ASN A 459 20.23 14.12 7.50
N PRO A 460 21.38 13.75 8.13
CA PRO A 460 22.36 12.88 7.50
C PRO A 460 21.80 11.49 7.20
N ALA A 461 20.89 10.96 8.02
CA ALA A 461 20.27 9.65 7.80
C ALA A 461 19.38 9.65 6.56
N LEU A 462 18.58 10.71 6.38
CA LEU A 462 17.76 10.86 5.18
C LEU A 462 18.62 11.05 3.94
N ASN A 463 19.74 11.77 4.02
CA ASN A 463 20.68 11.91 2.90
C ASN A 463 21.32 10.56 2.52
N VAL A 464 21.67 9.72 3.50
CA VAL A 464 22.13 8.35 3.24
C VAL A 464 21.05 7.52 2.55
N ILE A 465 19.80 7.58 3.02
CA ILE A 465 18.68 6.88 2.36
C ILE A 465 18.47 7.41 0.94
N LYS A 466 18.56 8.72 0.70
CA LYS A 466 18.41 9.29 -0.65
C LYS A 466 19.49 8.79 -1.63
N ALA A 467 20.71 8.59 -1.14
CA ALA A 467 21.85 8.17 -1.96
C ALA A 467 21.92 6.65 -2.17
N ALA A 468 21.61 5.88 -1.13
CA ALA A 468 21.78 4.43 -1.08
C ALA A 468 20.45 3.64 -1.14
N GLY A 469 19.31 4.33 -1.07
CA GLY A 469 17.99 3.72 -1.06
C GLY A 469 17.54 3.21 -2.42
N ILE A 470 16.59 2.29 -2.39
CA ILE A 470 15.92 1.74 -3.58
C ILE A 470 15.18 2.84 -4.34
N GLN A 471 15.15 2.70 -5.67
CA GLN A 471 14.41 3.58 -6.57
C GLN A 471 13.20 2.86 -7.17
N ASP A 472 12.34 3.62 -7.82
CA ASP A 472 11.25 3.04 -8.62
C ASP A 472 11.83 2.25 -9.80
N GLU A 473 11.29 1.08 -10.10
CA GLU A 473 11.84 0.20 -11.15
C GLU A 473 11.81 0.83 -12.55
N SER A 474 10.94 1.82 -12.77
CA SER A 474 10.86 2.54 -14.03
C SER A 474 11.95 3.62 -14.17
N THR A 475 12.61 4.04 -13.09
CA THR A 475 13.71 5.01 -13.14
C THR A 475 15.05 4.34 -13.44
N VAL A 476 15.18 3.05 -13.13
CA VAL A 476 16.43 2.30 -13.26
C VAL A 476 16.70 1.86 -14.70
N ARG A 477 17.94 2.02 -15.14
CA ARG A 477 18.41 1.68 -16.49
C ARG A 477 18.46 0.17 -16.75
N THR A 478 18.76 -0.62 -15.72
CA THR A 478 19.00 -2.06 -15.83
C THR A 478 17.73 -2.82 -15.47
N LEU A 479 17.44 -3.87 -16.21
CA LEU A 479 16.40 -4.85 -15.90
C LEU A 479 16.98 -5.91 -14.95
N ARG A 480 16.11 -6.66 -14.28
CA ARG A 480 16.51 -7.70 -13.33
C ARG A 480 17.42 -8.77 -13.96
N ASP A 481 17.20 -9.10 -15.23
CA ASP A 481 17.99 -10.07 -16.00
C ASP A 481 19.32 -9.50 -16.52
N GLY A 482 19.67 -8.26 -16.16
CA GLY A 482 20.86 -7.56 -16.65
C GLY A 482 20.65 -6.87 -18.00
N GLY A 483 19.46 -6.98 -18.61
CA GLY A 483 19.11 -6.24 -19.82
C GLY A 483 19.08 -4.73 -19.59
N VAL A 484 19.14 -3.95 -20.67
CA VAL A 484 19.00 -2.49 -20.60
C VAL A 484 17.56 -2.11 -20.92
N ARG A 485 16.91 -1.39 -19.99
CA ARG A 485 15.57 -0.83 -20.22
C ARG A 485 15.64 0.20 -21.36
N PRO A 486 14.81 0.06 -22.41
CA PRO A 486 14.77 1.03 -23.50
C PRO A 486 14.45 2.45 -22.99
N PRO A 487 15.09 3.52 -23.50
CA PRO A 487 14.92 4.89 -23.01
C PRO A 487 13.45 5.35 -22.94
N GLU A 488 12.64 4.98 -23.93
CA GLU A 488 11.22 5.32 -24.01
C GLU A 488 10.35 4.65 -22.95
N LYS A 489 10.86 3.59 -22.31
CA LYS A 489 10.19 2.89 -21.19
C LYS A 489 10.68 3.36 -19.82
N ARG A 490 11.66 4.27 -19.77
CA ARG A 490 12.15 4.84 -18.52
C ARG A 490 11.30 6.04 -18.12
N LYS A 491 10.96 6.10 -16.84
CA LYS A 491 10.14 7.18 -16.29
C LYS A 491 10.84 7.78 -15.08
N ASP A 492 10.68 9.09 -14.89
CA ASP A 492 10.92 9.69 -13.58
C ASP A 492 9.66 9.49 -12.75
N ALA A 493 9.82 9.06 -11.50
CA ALA A 493 8.72 8.86 -10.56
C ALA A 493 8.74 9.94 -9.47
N ARG A 494 7.55 10.33 -9.01
CA ARG A 494 7.35 11.11 -7.79
C ARG A 494 6.13 10.60 -7.05
N VAL A 495 5.99 10.94 -5.78
CA VAL A 495 4.75 10.73 -5.03
C VAL A 495 4.34 12.01 -4.34
N VAL A 496 3.03 12.24 -4.23
CA VAL A 496 2.44 13.35 -3.46
C VAL A 496 1.73 12.77 -2.25
N PHE A 497 1.86 13.39 -1.08
CA PHE A 497 1.19 12.88 0.12
C PHE A 497 -0.34 13.01 -0.01
N GLY A 498 -1.04 11.91 0.22
CA GLY A 498 -2.46 11.76 -0.06
C GLY A 498 -3.39 11.85 1.13
N GLY A 499 -2.85 11.94 2.35
CA GLY A 499 -3.61 12.01 3.60
C GLY A 499 -3.23 10.88 4.57
N SER A 500 -3.72 11.01 5.81
CA SER A 500 -3.43 10.08 6.89
C SER A 500 -4.72 9.68 7.60
N TYR A 501 -4.98 8.38 7.78
CA TYR A 501 -6.24 7.89 8.37
C TYR A 501 -5.94 6.84 9.44
N SER A 502 -6.69 6.81 10.53
CA SER A 502 -6.70 5.60 11.35
C SER A 502 -7.31 4.46 10.51
N THR A 503 -6.90 3.22 10.75
CA THR A 503 -7.52 2.06 10.04
C THR A 503 -9.03 1.99 10.25
N ALA A 504 -9.54 2.46 11.39
CA ALA A 504 -10.98 2.54 11.67
C ALA A 504 -11.73 3.64 10.88
N GLN A 505 -11.01 4.61 10.34
CA GLN A 505 -11.57 5.75 9.59
C GLN A 505 -11.04 5.80 8.16
N ASP A 506 -10.49 4.71 7.65
CA ASP A 506 -9.98 4.65 6.30
C ASP A 506 -11.15 4.82 5.31
N PRO A 507 -11.24 5.95 4.58
CA PRO A 507 -12.35 6.22 3.69
C PRO A 507 -12.28 5.37 2.43
N ARG A 508 -11.18 4.63 2.26
CA ARG A 508 -10.91 3.72 1.14
C ARG A 508 -11.11 2.26 1.56
N MET A 509 -11.70 2.00 2.75
CA MET A 509 -12.08 0.66 3.17
C MET A 509 -13.11 0.03 2.24
N VAL A 510 -12.70 -1.10 1.67
CA VAL A 510 -13.47 -2.31 1.39
C VAL A 510 -14.86 -2.04 0.81
N THR A 511 -14.94 -1.93 -0.52
CA THR A 511 -16.12 -2.52 -1.17
C THR A 511 -16.03 -4.02 -0.92
N GLU A 512 -16.73 -4.54 0.10
CA GLU A 512 -16.90 -6.00 0.29
C GLU A 512 -17.47 -6.64 -0.99
N GLY A 513 -18.15 -5.84 -1.81
CA GLY A 513 -18.57 -6.21 -3.15
C GLY A 513 -17.43 -6.48 -4.14
N GLY A 514 -16.19 -6.03 -3.93
CA GLY A 514 -15.08 -6.30 -4.87
C GLY A 514 -14.64 -7.76 -4.85
N ARG A 515 -14.41 -8.31 -3.65
CA ARG A 515 -14.00 -9.71 -3.45
C ARG A 515 -15.17 -10.66 -3.67
N ASP A 516 -16.37 -10.34 -3.18
CA ASP A 516 -17.56 -11.15 -3.45
C ASP A 516 -17.95 -11.07 -4.92
N ASN A 517 -17.87 -9.94 -5.62
CA ASN A 517 -18.16 -9.91 -7.07
C ASN A 517 -17.05 -10.57 -7.89
N LEU A 518 -15.78 -10.56 -7.48
CA LEU A 518 -14.73 -11.34 -8.16
C LEU A 518 -14.93 -12.84 -7.92
N LEU A 519 -15.20 -13.27 -6.69
CA LEU A 519 -15.51 -14.66 -6.34
C LEU A 519 -16.84 -15.14 -6.92
N ILE A 520 -17.86 -14.28 -7.02
CA ILE A 520 -19.15 -14.56 -7.65
C ILE A 520 -18.98 -14.57 -9.17
N ALA A 521 -18.24 -13.64 -9.78
CA ALA A 521 -17.92 -13.68 -11.21
C ALA A 521 -17.07 -14.91 -11.56
N GLN A 522 -16.18 -15.35 -10.67
CA GLN A 522 -15.39 -16.56 -10.83
C GLN A 522 -16.23 -17.82 -10.58
N LYS A 523 -17.09 -17.86 -9.56
CA LYS A 523 -18.07 -18.93 -9.31
C LYS A 523 -19.06 -19.07 -10.47
N ILE A 524 -19.60 -17.95 -10.97
CA ILE A 524 -20.47 -17.89 -12.15
C ILE A 524 -19.68 -18.34 -13.37
N GLY A 525 -18.45 -17.86 -13.59
CA GLY A 525 -17.58 -18.32 -14.67
C GLY A 525 -17.41 -19.85 -14.65
N THR A 526 -16.98 -20.40 -13.51
CA THR A 526 -16.80 -21.85 -13.31
C THR A 526 -18.10 -22.64 -13.45
N ALA A 527 -19.25 -22.06 -13.12
CA ALA A 527 -20.57 -22.69 -13.29
C ALA A 527 -21.12 -22.55 -14.72
N THR A 528 -20.62 -21.61 -15.53
CA THR A 528 -21.16 -21.27 -16.87
C THR A 528 -20.25 -21.66 -18.04
N ASN A 529 -19.15 -22.39 -17.79
CA ASN A 529 -18.22 -22.81 -18.84
C ASN A 529 -17.60 -21.65 -19.68
N LEU A 530 -17.47 -20.44 -19.12
CA LEU A 530 -16.94 -19.28 -19.84
C LEU A 530 -15.38 -19.32 -19.97
N PRO A 531 -14.79 -19.31 -21.19
CA PRO A 531 -13.42 -19.80 -21.42
C PRO A 531 -12.21 -18.99 -20.92
N PRO A 532 -12.28 -17.72 -20.47
CA PRO A 532 -11.11 -17.09 -19.84
C PRO A 532 -11.13 -17.11 -18.30
N LEU A 533 -12.26 -17.40 -17.65
CA LEU A 533 -12.38 -17.37 -16.18
C LEU A 533 -12.32 -18.76 -15.51
N ASN A 534 -12.34 -19.83 -16.31
CA ASN A 534 -12.43 -21.22 -15.83
C ASN A 534 -11.11 -21.92 -15.56
N LYS A 535 -9.98 -21.25 -15.78
CA LYS A 535 -8.70 -21.95 -15.92
C LYS A 535 -7.77 -21.90 -14.71
N VAL A 536 -8.14 -21.23 -13.61
CA VAL A 536 -7.26 -21.23 -12.42
C VAL A 536 -8.10 -21.18 -11.15
N GLY A 537 -8.48 -22.34 -10.63
CA GLY A 537 -8.98 -22.48 -9.27
C GLY A 537 -7.83 -22.74 -8.28
N PHE A 538 -8.04 -22.47 -6.99
CA PHE A 538 -7.08 -22.77 -5.92
C PHE A 538 -6.58 -24.24 -5.95
N ARG A 539 -7.44 -25.16 -6.41
CA ARG A 539 -7.11 -26.57 -6.68
C ARG A 539 -5.98 -26.76 -7.70
N ASP A 540 -5.97 -25.97 -8.78
CA ASP A 540 -4.94 -26.06 -9.81
C ASP A 540 -3.59 -25.61 -9.25
N VAL A 541 -3.61 -24.57 -8.44
CA VAL A 541 -2.41 -24.02 -7.82
C VAL A 541 -1.82 -24.98 -6.78
N LEU A 542 -2.67 -25.55 -5.92
CA LEU A 542 -2.25 -26.58 -4.97
C LEU A 542 -1.65 -27.80 -5.68
N THR A 543 -2.22 -28.19 -6.83
CA THR A 543 -1.69 -29.31 -7.63
C THR A 543 -0.38 -28.95 -8.32
N GLN A 544 -0.23 -27.72 -8.81
CA GLN A 544 0.99 -27.23 -9.48
C GLN A 544 2.17 -27.09 -8.51
N GLU A 545 1.93 -26.62 -7.28
CA GLU A 545 2.96 -26.42 -6.26
C GLU A 545 3.23 -27.66 -5.38
N LEU A 546 2.40 -28.71 -5.49
CA LEU A 546 2.57 -29.93 -4.72
C LEU A 546 3.97 -30.56 -4.85
N PRO A 547 4.59 -30.66 -6.05
CA PRO A 547 5.95 -31.18 -6.18
C PRO A 547 6.96 -30.36 -5.38
N THR A 548 6.95 -29.04 -5.53
CA THR A 548 7.88 -28.12 -4.87
C THR A 548 7.74 -28.19 -3.35
N ASN A 549 6.50 -28.15 -2.84
CA ASN A 549 6.24 -28.23 -1.41
C ASN A 549 6.59 -29.59 -0.81
N THR A 550 6.33 -30.67 -1.56
CA THR A 550 6.73 -32.02 -1.13
C THR A 550 8.24 -32.11 -1.05
N LEU A 551 8.97 -31.69 -2.10
CA LEU A 551 10.44 -31.69 -2.13
C LEU A 551 11.01 -30.91 -0.95
N LEU A 552 10.51 -29.69 -0.73
CA LEU A 552 10.97 -28.83 0.36
C LEU A 552 10.74 -29.46 1.73
N ASP A 553 9.58 -30.08 1.97
CA ASP A 553 9.34 -30.77 3.25
C ASP A 553 10.33 -31.91 3.51
N HIS A 554 10.62 -32.73 2.49
CA HIS A 554 11.61 -33.80 2.63
C HIS A 554 13.00 -33.23 2.90
N LEU A 555 13.40 -32.15 2.21
CA LEU A 555 14.68 -31.46 2.48
C LEU A 555 14.72 -30.87 3.89
N THR A 556 13.66 -30.24 4.37
CA THR A 556 13.55 -29.71 5.73
C THR A 556 13.68 -30.82 6.78
N ARG A 557 13.03 -31.98 6.58
CA ARG A 557 13.18 -33.14 7.49
C ARG A 557 14.59 -33.71 7.48
N LEU A 558 15.22 -33.80 6.31
CA LEU A 558 16.62 -34.23 6.19
C LEU A 558 17.54 -33.26 6.91
N ALA A 559 17.33 -31.95 6.78
CA ALA A 559 18.08 -30.94 7.52
C ALA A 559 17.89 -31.09 9.03
N LYS A 560 16.64 -31.25 9.51
CA LYS A 560 16.35 -31.50 10.93
C LYS A 560 17.09 -32.74 11.47
N GLY A 561 17.09 -33.84 10.72
CA GLY A 561 17.68 -35.11 11.13
C GLY A 561 19.19 -35.25 10.92
N SER A 562 19.82 -34.38 10.15
CA SER A 562 21.26 -34.49 9.86
C SER A 562 22.12 -33.85 10.96
N ALA A 563 23.27 -34.45 11.24
CA ALA A 563 24.21 -34.00 12.29
C ALA A 563 25.08 -32.80 11.86
N SER A 564 25.27 -32.61 10.55
CA SER A 564 26.06 -31.51 10.00
C SER A 564 25.55 -31.10 8.63
N TYR A 565 25.93 -29.90 8.18
CA TYR A 565 25.58 -29.42 6.84
C TYR A 565 26.08 -30.36 5.74
N SER A 566 27.31 -30.89 5.86
CA SER A 566 27.84 -31.84 4.89
C SER A 566 27.04 -33.14 4.84
N ALA A 567 26.61 -33.67 6.00
CA ALA A 567 25.77 -34.85 6.05
C ALA A 567 24.40 -34.61 5.41
N PHE A 568 23.82 -33.44 5.64
CA PHE A 568 22.58 -33.00 5.01
C PHE A 568 22.71 -32.92 3.48
N VAL A 569 23.74 -32.26 2.96
CA VAL A 569 23.98 -32.15 1.50
C VAL A 569 24.10 -33.52 0.87
N THR A 570 24.88 -34.43 1.47
CA THR A 570 25.01 -35.81 0.96
C THR A 570 23.67 -36.54 0.92
N ALA A 571 22.86 -36.43 1.99
CA ALA A 571 21.53 -37.05 2.03
C ALA A 571 20.55 -36.42 1.03
N ALA A 572 20.58 -35.10 0.88
CA ALA A 572 19.75 -34.35 -0.06
C ALA A 572 20.07 -34.72 -1.51
N LEU A 573 21.34 -34.72 -1.91
CA LEU A 573 21.75 -35.12 -3.27
C LEU A 573 21.38 -36.57 -3.56
N LYS A 574 21.50 -37.47 -2.57
CA LYS A 574 21.04 -38.87 -2.69
C LYS A 574 19.53 -38.96 -2.92
N MET A 575 18.74 -38.26 -2.11
CA MET A 575 17.28 -38.22 -2.26
C MET A 575 16.86 -37.66 -3.63
N MET A 576 17.58 -36.64 -4.11
CA MET A 576 17.32 -36.00 -5.40
C MET A 576 17.82 -36.78 -6.61
N GLY A 577 18.50 -37.92 -6.41
CA GLY A 577 19.10 -38.70 -7.50
C GLY A 577 20.28 -38.00 -8.18
N LEU A 578 20.89 -36.99 -7.54
CA LEU A 578 21.94 -36.15 -8.15
C LEU A 578 23.37 -36.61 -7.80
N GLN A 579 23.54 -37.84 -7.31
CA GLN A 579 24.86 -38.34 -6.86
C GLN A 579 25.84 -38.52 -8.02
N ASP A 580 25.34 -38.89 -9.20
CA ASP A 580 26.11 -39.02 -10.44
C ASP A 580 26.14 -37.72 -11.27
N LYS A 581 25.61 -36.62 -10.70
CA LYS A 581 25.45 -35.30 -11.33
C LYS A 581 24.54 -35.28 -12.56
N THR A 582 23.65 -36.27 -12.71
CA THR A 582 22.60 -36.26 -13.73
C THR A 582 21.26 -35.88 -13.14
N TYR A 583 20.40 -35.24 -13.94
CA TYR A 583 19.05 -34.92 -13.52
C TYR A 583 18.06 -35.97 -14.06
N GLY A 584 17.33 -36.59 -13.14
CA GLY A 584 16.16 -37.43 -13.44
C GLY A 584 14.98 -36.99 -12.59
N ALA A 585 13.76 -37.16 -13.11
CA ALA A 585 12.58 -36.96 -12.28
C ALA A 585 12.56 -38.01 -11.16
N ILE A 586 12.26 -37.60 -9.94
CA ILE A 586 12.13 -38.50 -8.79
C ILE A 586 10.66 -38.60 -8.36
N THR A 587 10.32 -39.64 -7.60
CA THR A 587 8.98 -39.75 -7.00
C THR A 587 9.12 -39.69 -5.48
N LEU A 588 8.40 -38.77 -4.86
CA LEU A 588 8.38 -38.60 -3.40
C LEU A 588 6.98 -38.90 -2.85
N LYS A 589 6.92 -39.41 -1.62
CA LYS A 589 5.65 -39.53 -0.89
C LYS A 589 5.13 -38.14 -0.55
N VAL A 590 3.87 -37.88 -0.87
CA VAL A 590 3.19 -36.67 -0.41
C VAL A 590 3.15 -36.70 1.12
N THR A 591 3.30 -35.54 1.74
CA THR A 591 3.45 -35.44 3.18
C THR A 591 2.08 -35.52 3.84
N GLU A 592 2.03 -35.90 5.12
CA GLU A 592 0.77 -35.87 5.87
C GLU A 592 0.22 -34.45 6.01
N GLN A 593 1.11 -33.47 6.09
CA GLN A 593 0.75 -32.07 6.20
C GLN A 593 0.03 -31.56 4.94
N ASP A 594 0.56 -31.88 3.75
CA ASP A 594 -0.08 -31.55 2.47
C ASP A 594 -1.43 -32.26 2.33
N ARG A 595 -1.52 -33.53 2.77
CA ARG A 595 -2.79 -34.27 2.79
C ARG A 595 -3.82 -33.64 3.72
N ASN A 596 -3.41 -33.19 4.91
CA ASN A 596 -4.30 -32.54 5.87
C ASN A 596 -4.81 -31.19 5.34
N MET A 597 -3.95 -30.42 4.70
CA MET A 597 -4.34 -29.18 4.02
C MET A 597 -5.33 -29.46 2.88
N ALA A 598 -5.03 -30.42 2.02
CA ALA A 598 -5.96 -30.82 0.96
C ALA A 598 -7.32 -31.29 1.52
N LYS A 599 -7.30 -32.07 2.61
CA LYS A 599 -8.52 -32.51 3.31
C LYS A 599 -9.34 -31.33 3.84
N ALA A 600 -8.70 -30.32 4.43
CA ALA A 600 -9.37 -29.09 4.89
C ALA A 600 -10.08 -28.35 3.74
N MET A 601 -9.66 -28.60 2.50
CA MET A 601 -10.22 -28.02 1.27
C MET A 601 -11.14 -28.98 0.52
N GLY A 602 -11.50 -30.13 1.11
CA GLY A 602 -12.32 -31.14 0.44
C GLY A 602 -11.63 -31.82 -0.74
N MET A 603 -10.30 -31.81 -0.77
CA MET A 603 -9.47 -32.42 -1.82
C MET A 603 -8.80 -33.71 -1.33
N THR A 604 -8.58 -34.65 -2.26
CA THR A 604 -7.75 -35.82 -2.05
C THR A 604 -6.50 -35.70 -2.91
N LEU A 605 -5.32 -35.78 -2.29
CA LEU A 605 -4.04 -35.79 -2.98
C LEU A 605 -3.59 -37.22 -3.30
N PRO A 606 -2.76 -37.42 -4.33
CA PRO A 606 -2.14 -38.72 -4.57
C PRO A 606 -1.20 -39.10 -3.40
N ALA A 607 -0.94 -40.40 -3.23
CA ALA A 607 0.00 -40.87 -2.20
C ALA A 607 1.45 -40.42 -2.47
N THR A 608 1.79 -40.24 -3.74
CA THR A 608 3.11 -39.83 -4.22
C THR A 608 2.97 -38.75 -5.29
N VAL A 609 4.01 -37.94 -5.44
CA VAL A 609 4.11 -36.91 -6.49
C VAL A 609 5.45 -37.05 -7.21
N GLN A 610 5.43 -36.86 -8.52
CA GLN A 610 6.65 -36.80 -9.32
C GLN A 610 7.24 -35.39 -9.21
N ILE A 611 8.52 -35.30 -8.87
CA ILE A 611 9.28 -34.06 -8.83
C ILE A 611 9.98 -33.91 -10.18
N PRO A 612 9.59 -32.93 -11.01
CA PRO A 612 10.21 -32.76 -12.32
C PRO A 612 11.60 -32.16 -12.18
N VAL A 613 12.46 -32.42 -13.17
CA VAL A 613 13.85 -31.95 -13.21
C VAL A 613 14.00 -30.46 -12.94
N ARG A 614 13.07 -29.64 -13.44
CA ARG A 614 13.09 -28.18 -13.23
C ARG A 614 13.05 -27.79 -11.73
N GLU A 615 12.31 -28.53 -10.90
CA GLU A 615 12.22 -28.23 -9.47
C GLU A 615 13.50 -28.67 -8.75
N LEU A 616 14.12 -29.77 -9.19
CA LEU A 616 15.43 -30.19 -8.70
C LEU A 616 16.50 -29.14 -9.03
N GLN A 617 16.49 -28.65 -10.27
CA GLN A 617 17.39 -27.58 -10.73
C GLN A 617 17.18 -26.26 -9.97
N ALA A 618 15.95 -25.98 -9.56
CA ALA A 618 15.66 -24.80 -8.74
C ALA A 618 16.26 -24.90 -7.32
N GLN A 619 16.45 -26.12 -6.78
CA GLN A 619 17.06 -26.35 -5.46
C GLN A 619 18.56 -26.61 -5.52
N VAL A 620 19.06 -27.14 -6.63
CA VAL A 620 20.49 -27.38 -6.88
C VAL A 620 20.70 -27.02 -8.33
N ALA A 621 21.36 -25.90 -8.61
CA ALA A 621 21.62 -25.53 -9.99
C ALA A 621 22.72 -26.44 -10.59
N PRO A 622 22.79 -26.65 -11.92
CA PRO A 622 23.88 -27.40 -12.55
C PRO A 622 25.28 -26.92 -12.15
N GLU A 623 25.46 -25.60 -12.05
CA GLU A 623 26.68 -24.95 -11.59
C GLU A 623 27.04 -25.27 -10.12
N ASP A 624 26.05 -25.50 -9.26
CA ASP A 624 26.26 -25.88 -7.85
C ASP A 624 26.83 -27.30 -7.75
N LEU A 625 26.42 -28.22 -8.65
CA LEU A 625 26.98 -29.58 -8.71
C LEU A 625 28.47 -29.59 -9.13
N VAL A 626 28.88 -28.59 -9.91
CA VAL A 626 30.27 -28.43 -10.34
C VAL A 626 31.10 -27.73 -9.28
N SER A 627 30.64 -26.56 -8.80
CA SER A 627 31.33 -25.73 -7.83
C SER A 627 31.28 -26.28 -6.40
N ARG A 628 30.36 -27.22 -6.12
CA ARG A 628 30.00 -27.72 -4.78
C ARG A 628 29.51 -26.61 -3.84
N ASN A 629 29.01 -25.51 -4.38
CA ASN A 629 28.45 -24.40 -3.63
C ASN A 629 26.91 -24.43 -3.66
N PHE A 630 26.30 -25.27 -2.82
CA PHE A 630 24.85 -25.49 -2.82
C PHE A 630 24.09 -24.38 -2.08
N THR A 631 23.89 -23.24 -2.75
CA THR A 631 23.33 -22.03 -2.11
C THR A 631 21.95 -22.26 -1.50
N ARG A 632 21.02 -22.88 -2.25
CA ARG A 632 19.65 -23.15 -1.77
C ARG A 632 19.61 -24.21 -0.66
N LEU A 633 20.43 -25.26 -0.75
CA LEU A 633 20.53 -26.24 0.35
C LEU A 633 21.10 -25.60 1.62
N LYS A 634 22.11 -24.73 1.51
CA LYS A 634 22.64 -23.97 2.65
C LYS A 634 21.55 -23.13 3.32
N ILE A 635 20.72 -22.45 2.52
CA ILE A 635 19.57 -21.69 2.98
C ILE A 635 18.55 -22.56 3.74
N ILE A 636 18.18 -23.74 3.21
CA ILE A 636 17.27 -24.67 3.87
C ILE A 636 17.85 -25.17 5.19
N TRP A 637 19.14 -25.53 5.21
CA TRP A 637 19.83 -25.95 6.42
C TRP A 637 19.83 -24.84 7.49
N ALA A 638 20.22 -23.63 7.10
CA ALA A 638 20.25 -22.47 8.00
C ALA A 638 18.86 -22.16 8.56
N SER A 639 17.80 -22.26 7.75
CA SER A 639 16.40 -22.04 8.19
C SER A 639 15.99 -22.98 9.33
N VAL A 640 16.60 -24.16 9.43
CA VAL A 640 16.23 -25.21 10.39
C VAL A 640 17.20 -25.28 11.59
N LYS A 641 18.48 -24.99 11.36
CA LYS A 641 19.57 -25.23 12.33
C LYS A 641 20.27 -23.97 12.80
N GLY A 642 20.19 -22.88 12.04
CA GLY A 642 20.57 -21.54 12.50
C GLY A 642 19.64 -21.13 13.62
#